data_AF-A0A7S3NZP0-F1
#
_entry.id   AF-A0A7S3NZP0-F1
#
_cell.length_a   1.000
_cell.length_b   1.000
_cell.length_c   1.000
_cell.angle_alpha   90.00
_cell.angle_beta   90.00
_cell.angle_gamma   90.00
#
_symmetry.space_group_name_H-M   'P 1'
#
loop_
_entity.id
_entity.type
_entity.pdbx_description
1 polymer ?
#
loop_
_entity_poly.entity_id
_entity_poly.type
_entity_poly.pdbx_seq_one_letter_code
_entity_poly.pdbx_strand_id
1 'polypeptide(L)'
;MPPPLPGDCHVKAYVEENVTPYLGDASFLAPPTKRTLASWQYCEELMKEEQKRGILDVDTVTPSTITSHPPGYVISKEMDLIKGLQTDAPLKRACKPRGGFQTVSSALKCYGFAPDPSMEAAYGSQGPVETHHKLVLDTYTAEMRRARQVHLLTGLPDSYGRGRIIGDYRRIPLYGVDELIARKKTDFDAIKDVSEAAMRQRSEISKQIKALKELIQLGDSYGCNLRKPAKTFKEAAQAMWLGHTAALKQQDGAAMSVGRWDTFLDIYAERDLRSGIATEQDLQEVIDDLVIKMRLVRHLRAPAYNELFAGDPTWMTLALGGCSEDGKPLVTKTSFRFLHTLSNLGPAPEPNLTVLWAQNLPLAFKRFCAEQSIKHSVIQYENDDLMRPTFGSDYSIACCVSAMRTGIDQQFFGARSNMVKLLLMCLNEGRDEHRGLLVSSELAKACVEAGVGPGDEDSPIDYDTIERLYFDVAIPWIARLYADTMNVIHFSHDRTNYESMQMALHNSNVNRLMAFGIAGLSVVADSLSAIKHGDVFPVRNDKGLTVDFIRANPSGDLPVFGNNDDRVDKIAIEVVERFHEELQKQPLYRNAKATVAALTITSNVVYGKNTGATPDGRAAGEAFAPGANPGHGRDQNGVLASLSSVAKLPYEKCMDGISNTFCVLPSALGFDPEQRPTTLVTLLDGYFGQNAHHLNVNVLSRELLEDADKNPEKYPNLSIRVSGYCVKFSRLSPAQRKEVMARTMHSSSVAHSVTSVQALRARSNGRLDPSMAVGVKGSVYSIESFTTSDGPGIRTNVFLQGCPKRCVFCCNPETWNLINPDTNQHSAITDIEIASMVEQYKEYLRPQNGGLTVSGGEPLMQPEFVAALFRRAHDMGVTTCLDTACYGNEDDWEKVLKETDYVMLCLKGMDDDVAQDIARHPPRFMSRAKDFARYICRSHADDIKLSLRWVLLKGKTDTFDELNRLVEFAKELSSVFTHVELIPYHELGRSKYDQLGLEYALNGTPSYDIDDARSVQKQLENAGIKATVAMV
;
A
#
# COMPACT_ATOMS: atom_id res chain seq x y z
N MET A 1 -8.07 -10.25 27.08
CA MET A 1 -8.52 -11.49 26.39
C MET A 1 -9.74 -12.02 27.11
N PRO A 2 -10.72 -12.61 26.40
CA PRO A 2 -11.82 -13.31 27.05
C PRO A 2 -11.29 -14.50 27.87
N PRO A 3 -11.96 -14.89 28.98
CA PRO A 3 -11.55 -16.07 29.74
C PRO A 3 -11.75 -17.34 28.89
N PRO A 4 -10.84 -18.31 28.97
CA PRO A 4 -10.96 -19.54 28.19
C PRO A 4 -12.12 -20.40 28.67
N LEU A 5 -12.70 -21.17 27.76
CA LEU A 5 -13.64 -22.25 28.06
C LEU A 5 -12.99 -23.63 27.83
N PRO A 6 -13.49 -24.71 28.44
CA PRO A 6 -12.82 -26.01 28.38
C PRO A 6 -12.74 -26.63 26.98
N GLY A 7 -13.63 -26.23 26.05
CA GLY A 7 -13.64 -26.65 24.66
C GLY A 7 -12.82 -25.76 23.72
N ASP A 8 -12.13 -24.73 24.21
CA ASP A 8 -11.31 -23.85 23.38
C ASP A 8 -10.21 -24.64 22.62
N CYS A 9 -9.86 -24.15 21.43
CA CYS A 9 -8.87 -24.77 20.55
C CYS A 9 -7.59 -23.92 20.50
N HIS A 10 -6.45 -24.57 20.27
CA HIS A 10 -5.12 -23.95 20.34
C HIS A 10 -4.28 -24.25 19.09
N VAL A 11 -4.73 -23.78 17.92
CA VAL A 11 -4.02 -24.00 16.64
C VAL A 11 -2.64 -23.32 16.64
N LYS A 12 -2.53 -22.12 17.22
CA LYS A 12 -1.25 -21.41 17.39
C LYS A 12 -0.14 -22.32 17.94
N ALA A 13 -0.41 -22.99 19.07
CA ALA A 13 0.57 -23.85 19.73
C ALA A 13 1.02 -24.99 18.80
N TYR A 14 0.08 -25.61 18.09
CA TYR A 14 0.40 -26.63 17.09
C TYR A 14 1.30 -26.10 15.97
N VAL A 15 1.03 -24.89 15.46
CA VAL A 15 1.86 -24.27 14.41
C VAL A 15 3.27 -23.99 14.93
N GLU A 16 3.40 -23.36 16.09
CA GLU A 16 4.70 -23.02 16.69
C GLU A 16 5.56 -24.25 17.00
N GLU A 17 4.94 -25.36 17.40
CA GLU A 17 5.64 -26.62 17.69
C GLU A 17 6.09 -27.39 16.44
N ASN A 18 5.43 -27.20 15.29
CA ASN A 18 5.59 -28.09 14.12
C ASN A 18 6.07 -27.39 12.84
N VAL A 19 6.05 -26.05 12.79
CA VAL A 19 6.51 -25.30 11.62
C VAL A 19 8.00 -25.55 11.34
N THR A 20 8.35 -25.68 10.06
CA THR A 20 9.75 -25.67 9.60
C THR A 20 9.99 -24.37 8.82
N PRO A 21 10.62 -23.34 9.41
CA PRO A 21 10.94 -22.11 8.70
C PRO A 21 11.83 -22.37 7.47
N TYR A 22 11.56 -21.66 6.38
CA TYR A 22 12.32 -21.75 5.14
C TYR A 22 13.09 -20.46 4.88
N LEU A 23 14.43 -20.58 4.79
CA LEU A 23 15.35 -19.44 4.57
C LEU A 23 15.89 -19.36 3.14
N GLY A 24 15.57 -20.35 2.29
CA GLY A 24 16.04 -20.43 0.91
C GLY A 24 15.26 -19.52 -0.05
N ASP A 25 15.52 -19.67 -1.35
CA ASP A 25 14.94 -18.88 -2.42
C ASP A 25 13.82 -19.60 -3.18
N ALA A 26 13.37 -19.00 -4.29
CA ALA A 26 12.26 -19.49 -5.10
C ALA A 26 12.64 -20.64 -6.06
N SER A 27 13.88 -21.14 -6.05
CA SER A 27 14.39 -22.11 -7.03
C SER A 27 13.71 -23.48 -7.00
N PHE A 28 13.04 -23.83 -5.90
CA PHE A 28 12.34 -25.10 -5.74
C PHE A 28 10.97 -25.13 -6.43
N LEU A 29 10.40 -23.97 -6.81
CA LEU A 29 9.02 -23.87 -7.28
C LEU A 29 8.77 -24.66 -8.58
N ALA A 30 7.62 -25.33 -8.65
CA ALA A 30 7.22 -26.15 -9.79
C ALA A 30 6.29 -25.42 -10.77
N PRO A 31 6.44 -25.64 -12.09
CA PRO A 31 5.55 -25.08 -13.11
C PRO A 31 4.14 -25.71 -13.06
N PRO A 32 3.12 -25.06 -13.66
CA PRO A 32 1.75 -25.56 -13.61
C PRO A 32 1.61 -26.87 -14.40
N THR A 33 0.77 -27.77 -13.92
CA THR A 33 0.46 -29.02 -14.64
C THR A 33 -0.48 -28.77 -15.81
N LYS A 34 -0.58 -29.74 -16.73
CA LYS A 34 -1.56 -29.71 -17.82
C LYS A 34 -3.01 -29.63 -17.32
N ARG A 35 -3.31 -30.27 -16.18
CA ARG A 35 -4.65 -30.24 -15.56
C ARG A 35 -4.98 -28.86 -15.01
N THR A 36 -4.03 -28.23 -14.31
CA THR A 36 -4.16 -26.85 -13.83
C THR A 36 -4.40 -25.89 -14.98
N LEU A 37 -3.61 -25.97 -16.05
CA LEU A 37 -3.77 -25.11 -17.23
C LEU A 37 -5.15 -25.29 -17.89
N ALA A 38 -5.61 -26.54 -18.06
CA ALA A 38 -6.94 -26.81 -18.62
C ALA A 38 -8.07 -26.24 -17.75
N SER A 39 -7.97 -26.42 -16.43
CA SER A 39 -8.95 -25.89 -15.47
C SER A 39 -8.99 -24.37 -15.48
N TRP A 40 -7.81 -23.73 -15.51
CA TRP A 40 -7.71 -22.29 -15.54
C TRP A 40 -8.20 -21.68 -16.85
N GLN A 41 -7.84 -22.27 -17.99
CA GLN A 41 -8.32 -21.84 -19.31
C GLN A 41 -9.86 -21.86 -19.39
N TYR A 42 -10.48 -22.94 -18.89
CA TYR A 42 -11.94 -23.03 -18.82
C TYR A 42 -12.55 -21.90 -17.96
N CYS A 43 -11.95 -21.61 -16.79
CA CYS A 43 -12.36 -20.49 -15.95
C CYS A 43 -12.21 -19.14 -16.65
N GLU A 44 -11.12 -18.92 -17.41
CA GLU A 44 -10.91 -17.68 -18.16
C GLU A 44 -11.96 -17.47 -19.24
N GLU A 45 -12.37 -18.54 -19.94
CA GLU A 45 -13.46 -18.49 -20.92
C GLU A 45 -14.80 -18.11 -20.26
N LEU A 46 -15.12 -18.70 -19.10
CA LEU A 46 -16.31 -18.34 -18.34
C LEU A 46 -16.27 -16.89 -17.81
N MET A 47 -15.12 -16.43 -17.33
CA MET A 47 -14.97 -15.05 -16.84
C MET A 47 -15.04 -14.01 -17.97
N LYS A 48 -14.56 -14.35 -19.18
CA LYS A 48 -14.75 -13.52 -20.38
C LYS A 48 -16.24 -13.38 -20.71
N GLU A 49 -17.00 -14.46 -20.58
CA GLU A 49 -18.46 -14.41 -20.81
C GLU A 49 -19.19 -13.67 -19.68
N GLU A 50 -18.79 -13.87 -18.41
CA GLU A 50 -19.28 -13.09 -17.27
C GLU A 50 -19.07 -11.58 -17.51
N GLN A 51 -17.91 -11.18 -18.01
CA GLN A 51 -17.60 -9.77 -18.25
C GLN A 51 -18.54 -9.13 -19.30
N LYS A 52 -18.93 -9.88 -20.34
CA LYS A 52 -19.87 -9.38 -21.36
C LYS A 52 -21.29 -9.22 -20.82
N ARG A 53 -21.71 -10.13 -19.93
CA ARG A 53 -23.08 -10.19 -19.38
C ARG A 53 -23.25 -9.42 -18.06
N GLY A 54 -22.16 -8.98 -17.44
CA GLY A 54 -22.12 -8.40 -16.09
C GLY A 54 -22.02 -9.48 -15.02
N ILE A 55 -22.94 -10.44 -15.02
CA ILE A 55 -22.87 -11.68 -14.23
C ILE A 55 -23.09 -12.89 -15.14
N LEU A 56 -22.50 -14.05 -14.80
CA LEU A 56 -22.67 -15.26 -15.62
C LEU A 56 -24.04 -15.91 -15.39
N ASP A 57 -24.42 -16.12 -14.13
CA ASP A 57 -25.69 -16.74 -13.76
C ASP A 57 -26.02 -16.50 -12.28
N VAL A 58 -27.28 -16.73 -11.89
CA VAL A 58 -27.74 -16.64 -10.51
C VAL A 58 -28.86 -17.65 -10.23
N ASP A 59 -28.79 -18.35 -9.10
CA ASP A 59 -29.94 -19.13 -8.60
C ASP A 59 -30.98 -18.17 -7.99
N THR A 60 -32.12 -18.03 -8.66
CA THR A 60 -33.22 -17.15 -8.27
C THR A 60 -34.25 -17.80 -7.36
N VAL A 61 -34.19 -19.13 -7.21
CA VAL A 61 -35.22 -19.93 -6.52
C VAL A 61 -34.73 -20.34 -5.14
N THR A 62 -33.49 -20.81 -5.03
CA THR A 62 -32.97 -21.44 -3.81
C THR A 62 -32.34 -20.42 -2.85
N PRO A 63 -32.90 -20.18 -1.65
CA PRO A 63 -32.21 -19.40 -0.62
C PRO A 63 -30.98 -20.18 -0.12
N SER A 64 -29.80 -19.59 -0.25
CA SER A 64 -28.55 -20.27 0.04
C SER A 64 -28.38 -20.57 1.53
N THR A 65 -28.05 -21.84 1.81
CA THR A 65 -27.60 -22.39 3.09
C THR A 65 -26.40 -23.31 2.86
N ILE A 66 -25.75 -23.80 3.91
CA ILE A 66 -24.59 -24.70 3.82
C ILE A 66 -24.87 -25.94 2.93
N THR A 67 -26.09 -26.48 2.98
CA THR A 67 -26.48 -27.74 2.31
C THR A 67 -27.53 -27.57 1.21
N SER A 68 -27.90 -26.31 0.89
CA SER A 68 -28.97 -25.99 -0.07
C SER A 68 -28.72 -26.44 -1.50
N HIS A 69 -27.48 -26.26 -2.00
CA HIS A 69 -27.12 -26.53 -3.39
C HIS A 69 -26.35 -27.85 -3.50
N PRO A 70 -26.54 -28.62 -4.59
CA PRO A 70 -25.78 -29.83 -4.84
C PRO A 70 -24.30 -29.52 -5.17
N PRO A 71 -23.43 -30.56 -5.19
CA PRO A 71 -22.02 -30.39 -5.56
C PRO A 71 -21.83 -29.81 -6.97
N GLY A 72 -21.15 -28.66 -7.05
CA GLY A 72 -20.61 -28.10 -8.30
C GLY A 72 -19.11 -28.34 -8.45
N TYR A 73 -18.64 -28.43 -9.70
CA TYR A 73 -17.24 -28.67 -10.09
C TYR A 73 -16.81 -27.66 -11.16
N VAL A 74 -15.51 -27.39 -11.29
CA VAL A 74 -15.00 -26.47 -12.34
C VAL A 74 -15.19 -27.09 -13.71
N ILE A 75 -14.60 -28.26 -13.96
CA ILE A 75 -14.79 -29.02 -15.21
C ILE A 75 -15.60 -30.28 -14.91
N SER A 76 -15.10 -31.12 -14.01
CA SER A 76 -15.74 -32.38 -13.60
C SER A 76 -15.25 -32.81 -12.22
N LYS A 77 -15.92 -33.81 -11.65
CA LYS A 77 -15.56 -34.38 -10.34
C LYS A 77 -14.16 -34.99 -10.30
N GLU A 78 -13.71 -35.53 -11.43
CA GLU A 78 -12.41 -36.19 -11.62
C GLU A 78 -11.30 -35.17 -11.87
N MET A 79 -11.63 -34.06 -12.53
CA MET A 79 -10.67 -33.00 -12.85
C MET A 79 -10.41 -32.06 -11.67
N ASP A 80 -11.37 -31.88 -10.77
CA ASP A 80 -11.22 -31.05 -9.58
C ASP A 80 -10.41 -31.76 -8.48
N LEU A 81 -9.15 -31.32 -8.30
CA LEU A 81 -8.26 -31.87 -7.28
C LEU A 81 -8.69 -31.45 -5.87
N ILE A 82 -9.07 -30.17 -5.73
CA ILE A 82 -9.76 -29.59 -4.58
C ILE A 82 -11.18 -29.25 -5.02
N LYS A 83 -12.18 -29.77 -4.30
CA LYS A 83 -13.60 -29.69 -4.64
C LYS A 83 -14.33 -28.67 -3.76
N GLY A 84 -15.40 -28.07 -4.27
CA GLY A 84 -16.26 -27.17 -3.51
C GLY A 84 -16.50 -25.87 -4.25
N LEU A 85 -17.76 -25.59 -4.57
CA LEU A 85 -18.24 -24.33 -5.14
C LEU A 85 -19.44 -23.79 -4.34
N GLN A 86 -19.71 -22.49 -4.44
CA GLN A 86 -20.84 -21.86 -3.75
C GLN A 86 -22.19 -22.39 -4.23
N THR A 87 -22.31 -22.78 -5.49
CA THR A 87 -23.50 -23.35 -6.11
C THR A 87 -23.12 -24.63 -6.86
N ASP A 88 -23.98 -25.08 -7.77
CA ASP A 88 -23.81 -26.24 -8.63
C ASP A 88 -22.93 -25.98 -9.88
N ALA A 89 -22.55 -24.72 -10.13
CA ALA A 89 -21.75 -24.34 -11.30
C ALA A 89 -20.73 -23.21 -10.96
N PRO A 90 -19.60 -23.12 -11.69
CA PRO A 90 -18.64 -22.02 -11.53
C PRO A 90 -19.28 -20.66 -11.86
N LEU A 91 -18.91 -19.62 -11.08
CA LEU A 91 -19.38 -18.22 -11.22
C LEU A 91 -20.90 -17.98 -11.07
N LYS A 92 -21.72 -19.03 -10.88
CA LYS A 92 -23.16 -18.87 -10.61
C LYS A 92 -23.37 -18.36 -9.18
N ARG A 93 -24.00 -17.19 -9.07
CA ARG A 93 -24.23 -16.49 -7.80
C ARG A 93 -25.42 -17.09 -7.05
N ALA A 94 -25.39 -17.05 -5.72
CA ALA A 94 -26.49 -17.53 -4.87
C ALA A 94 -27.24 -16.37 -4.20
N CYS A 95 -28.54 -16.53 -3.96
CA CYS A 95 -29.37 -15.56 -3.23
C CYS A 95 -29.32 -15.79 -1.71
N LYS A 96 -29.10 -14.72 -0.93
CA LYS A 96 -29.05 -14.76 0.55
C LYS A 96 -30.04 -13.77 1.18
N PRO A 97 -31.35 -14.09 1.16
CA PRO A 97 -32.39 -13.11 1.49
C PRO A 97 -32.46 -12.73 2.98
N ARG A 98 -31.79 -13.46 3.89
CA ARG A 98 -31.71 -13.11 5.33
C ARG A 98 -30.98 -11.79 5.59
N GLY A 99 -30.00 -11.44 4.76
CA GLY A 99 -29.34 -10.13 4.80
C GLY A 99 -30.31 -8.99 4.42
N GLY A 100 -31.21 -9.26 3.47
CA GLY A 100 -32.27 -8.35 3.04
C GLY A 100 -32.83 -8.75 1.69
N PHE A 101 -34.14 -9.08 1.65
CA PHE A 101 -34.79 -9.48 0.40
C PHE A 101 -34.86 -8.32 -0.62
N GLN A 102 -35.11 -7.08 -0.17
CA GLN A 102 -35.17 -5.93 -1.08
C GLN A 102 -33.85 -5.72 -1.83
N THR A 103 -32.71 -5.91 -1.15
CA THR A 103 -31.38 -5.83 -1.80
C THR A 103 -31.22 -6.92 -2.85
N VAL A 104 -31.57 -8.16 -2.53
CA VAL A 104 -31.51 -9.30 -3.47
C VAL A 104 -32.42 -9.06 -4.67
N SER A 105 -33.67 -8.68 -4.44
CA SER A 105 -34.66 -8.39 -5.50
C SER A 105 -34.18 -7.27 -6.42
N SER A 106 -33.61 -6.20 -5.87
CA SER A 106 -33.02 -5.10 -6.64
C SER A 106 -31.85 -5.57 -7.51
N ALA A 107 -30.92 -6.35 -6.93
CA ALA A 107 -29.78 -6.88 -7.66
C ALA A 107 -30.21 -7.82 -8.81
N LEU A 108 -31.17 -8.72 -8.58
CA LEU A 108 -31.72 -9.60 -9.63
C LEU A 108 -32.28 -8.78 -10.80
N LYS A 109 -33.12 -7.78 -10.50
CA LYS A 109 -33.72 -6.90 -11.52
C LYS A 109 -32.67 -6.14 -12.33
N CYS A 110 -31.59 -5.67 -11.71
CA CYS A 110 -30.49 -4.98 -12.40
C CYS A 110 -29.79 -5.86 -13.44
N TYR A 111 -29.79 -7.19 -13.26
CA TYR A 111 -29.18 -8.14 -14.20
C TYR A 111 -30.22 -8.88 -15.07
N GLY A 112 -31.47 -8.42 -15.09
CA GLY A 112 -32.52 -9.00 -15.94
C GLY A 112 -33.17 -10.28 -15.41
N PHE A 113 -33.00 -10.59 -14.13
CA PHE A 113 -33.64 -11.73 -13.46
C PHE A 113 -34.86 -11.29 -12.64
N ALA A 114 -35.81 -12.19 -12.44
CA ALA A 114 -36.96 -11.99 -11.55
C ALA A 114 -36.75 -12.73 -10.22
N PRO A 115 -37.13 -12.14 -9.06
CA PRO A 115 -37.15 -12.87 -7.80
C PRO A 115 -38.23 -13.96 -7.83
N ASP A 116 -37.94 -15.12 -7.25
CA ASP A 116 -38.93 -16.19 -7.13
C ASP A 116 -40.08 -15.79 -6.17
N PRO A 117 -41.36 -16.04 -6.53
CA PRO A 117 -42.51 -15.66 -5.70
C PRO A 117 -42.53 -16.30 -4.30
N SER A 118 -41.98 -17.51 -4.15
CA SER A 118 -41.91 -18.18 -2.84
C SER A 118 -40.87 -17.52 -1.93
N MET A 119 -39.76 -17.06 -2.50
CA MET A 119 -38.76 -16.29 -1.76
C MET A 119 -39.32 -14.94 -1.32
N GLU A 120 -40.08 -14.26 -2.18
CA GLU A 120 -40.77 -13.02 -1.83
C GLU A 120 -41.83 -13.22 -0.75
N ALA A 121 -42.64 -14.28 -0.84
CA ALA A 121 -43.63 -14.59 0.17
C ALA A 121 -43.00 -14.87 1.56
N ALA A 122 -41.79 -15.44 1.59
CA ALA A 122 -41.09 -15.75 2.84
C ALA A 122 -40.32 -14.56 3.43
N TYR A 123 -39.56 -13.83 2.61
CA TYR A 123 -38.59 -12.82 3.06
C TYR A 123 -38.94 -11.38 2.66
N GLY A 124 -39.98 -11.19 1.85
CA GLY A 124 -40.43 -9.87 1.39
C GLY A 124 -40.95 -9.00 2.52
N SER A 125 -41.38 -7.77 2.18
CA SER A 125 -41.79 -6.77 3.17
C SER A 125 -42.95 -7.21 4.09
N GLN A 126 -43.82 -8.09 3.57
CA GLN A 126 -44.97 -8.71 4.25
C GLN A 126 -44.72 -10.17 4.64
N GLY A 127 -43.52 -10.70 4.38
CA GLY A 127 -43.16 -12.08 4.68
C GLY A 127 -42.96 -12.30 6.19
N PRO A 128 -43.12 -13.54 6.68
CA PRO A 128 -42.99 -13.87 8.09
C PRO A 128 -41.52 -13.88 8.59
N VAL A 129 -40.52 -13.90 7.69
CA VAL A 129 -39.10 -13.94 8.08
C VAL A 129 -38.56 -12.52 8.25
N GLU A 130 -38.19 -12.18 9.48
CA GLU A 130 -37.44 -10.96 9.79
C GLU A 130 -36.03 -11.01 9.17
N THR A 131 -35.68 -10.01 8.37
CA THR A 131 -34.36 -9.89 7.74
C THR A 131 -33.54 -8.79 8.40
N HIS A 132 -32.22 -8.86 8.27
CA HIS A 132 -31.29 -7.87 8.82
C HIS A 132 -31.63 -6.44 8.35
N HIS A 133 -31.73 -6.23 7.04
CA HIS A 133 -32.04 -4.92 6.47
C HIS A 133 -33.34 -4.31 7.01
N LYS A 134 -34.41 -5.09 7.09
CA LYS A 134 -35.72 -4.64 7.58
C LYS A 134 -35.63 -4.20 9.05
N LEU A 135 -35.03 -5.04 9.89
CA LEU A 135 -34.89 -4.75 11.31
C LEU A 135 -34.03 -3.51 11.58
N VAL A 136 -32.96 -3.30 10.79
CA VAL A 136 -32.14 -2.08 10.87
C VAL A 136 -32.99 -0.85 10.57
N LEU A 137 -33.73 -0.86 9.46
CA LEU A 137 -34.58 0.28 9.08
C LEU A 137 -35.68 0.54 10.12
N ASP A 138 -36.33 -0.50 10.62
CA ASP A 138 -37.40 -0.37 11.63
C ASP A 138 -36.88 0.20 12.97
N THR A 139 -35.56 0.10 13.22
CA THR A 139 -34.92 0.59 14.45
C THR A 139 -34.22 1.95 14.28
N TYR A 140 -33.88 2.36 13.05
CA TYR A 140 -33.19 3.63 12.80
C TYR A 140 -33.99 4.87 13.21
N THR A 141 -33.31 5.78 13.91
CA THR A 141 -33.85 7.11 14.26
C THR A 141 -33.91 8.04 13.05
N ALA A 142 -34.61 9.16 13.19
CA ALA A 142 -34.64 10.20 12.16
C ALA A 142 -33.24 10.80 11.89
N GLU A 143 -32.40 10.95 12.92
CA GLU A 143 -31.04 11.46 12.80
C GLU A 143 -30.15 10.51 11.99
N MET A 144 -30.20 9.20 12.28
CA MET A 144 -29.48 8.16 11.52
C MET A 144 -29.87 8.17 10.04
N ARG A 145 -31.18 8.22 9.77
CA ARG A 145 -31.72 8.28 8.40
C ARG A 145 -31.26 9.53 7.67
N ARG A 146 -31.19 10.67 8.37
CA ARG A 146 -30.73 11.94 7.80
C ARG A 146 -29.24 11.91 7.48
N ALA A 147 -28.39 11.43 8.39
CA ALA A 147 -26.95 11.29 8.14
C ALA A 147 -26.65 10.36 6.94
N ARG A 148 -27.46 9.31 6.77
CA ARG A 148 -27.43 8.45 5.58
C ARG A 148 -27.88 9.19 4.32
N GLN A 149 -28.95 9.97 4.39
CA GLN A 149 -29.51 10.71 3.26
C GLN A 149 -28.54 11.78 2.70
N VAL A 150 -27.76 12.42 3.56
CA VAL A 150 -26.83 13.49 3.18
C VAL A 150 -25.40 12.99 2.90
N HIS A 151 -25.17 11.68 2.84
CA HIS A 151 -23.85 11.10 2.62
C HIS A 151 -22.80 11.45 3.69
N LEU A 152 -23.23 11.61 4.94
CA LEU A 152 -22.34 11.74 6.10
C LEU A 152 -21.92 10.35 6.65
N LEU A 153 -22.90 9.44 6.76
CA LEU A 153 -22.72 8.03 7.11
C LEU A 153 -23.39 7.17 6.05
N THR A 154 -22.66 6.75 5.01
CA THR A 154 -23.21 5.96 3.89
C THR A 154 -22.36 4.74 3.60
N GLY A 155 -23.02 3.68 3.12
CA GLY A 155 -22.37 2.42 2.82
C GLY A 155 -21.99 1.64 4.08
N LEU A 156 -22.69 1.86 5.19
CA LEU A 156 -22.65 1.00 6.37
C LEU A 156 -23.30 -0.37 6.02
N PRO A 157 -22.99 -1.45 6.76
CA PRO A 157 -23.56 -2.77 6.48
C PRO A 157 -25.00 -2.89 6.99
N ASP A 158 -25.89 -2.04 6.46
CA ASP A 158 -27.33 -2.03 6.73
C ASP A 158 -28.13 -2.82 5.67
N SER A 159 -27.49 -3.19 4.56
CA SER A 159 -28.14 -3.71 3.35
C SER A 159 -27.36 -4.84 2.68
N TYR A 160 -26.28 -5.31 3.31
CA TYR A 160 -25.44 -6.42 2.88
C TYR A 160 -24.80 -7.09 4.12
N GLY A 161 -24.32 -8.32 4.00
CA GLY A 161 -23.68 -9.02 5.14
C GLY A 161 -22.45 -8.27 5.67
N ARG A 162 -22.29 -8.18 6.99
CA ARG A 162 -21.22 -7.37 7.60
C ARG A 162 -19.80 -7.85 7.26
N GLY A 163 -19.59 -9.15 7.10
CA GLY A 163 -18.26 -9.74 6.88
C GLY A 163 -17.32 -9.48 8.06
N ARG A 164 -16.02 -9.32 7.80
CA ARG A 164 -14.99 -9.02 8.83
C ARG A 164 -14.90 -10.08 9.96
N ILE A 165 -15.17 -11.33 9.62
CA ILE A 165 -15.06 -12.50 10.50
C ILE A 165 -14.22 -13.55 9.78
N ILE A 166 -13.23 -14.12 10.45
CA ILE A 166 -12.40 -15.21 9.91
C ILE A 166 -12.54 -16.42 10.81
N GLY A 167 -13.30 -17.42 10.36
CA GLY A 167 -13.31 -18.72 11.03
C GLY A 167 -11.91 -19.34 10.97
N ASP A 168 -11.45 -19.97 12.05
CA ASP A 168 -10.17 -20.68 12.02
C ASP A 168 -10.32 -22.02 11.30
N TYR A 169 -10.31 -21.97 9.97
CA TYR A 169 -10.55 -23.12 9.10
C TYR A 169 -9.54 -24.26 9.30
N ARG A 170 -8.36 -23.95 9.86
CA ARG A 170 -7.29 -24.91 10.22
C ARG A 170 -7.73 -25.89 11.32
N ARG A 171 -8.72 -25.52 12.14
CA ARG A 171 -9.29 -26.41 13.15
C ARG A 171 -9.89 -27.67 12.54
N ILE A 172 -10.43 -27.59 11.32
CA ILE A 172 -11.08 -28.71 10.65
C ILE A 172 -10.07 -29.83 10.37
N PRO A 173 -8.96 -29.60 9.63
CA PRO A 173 -7.97 -30.65 9.41
C PRO A 173 -7.15 -31.02 10.64
N LEU A 174 -7.01 -30.15 11.64
CA LEU A 174 -6.26 -30.47 12.85
C LEU A 174 -7.03 -31.41 13.80
N TYR A 175 -8.32 -31.14 14.02
CA TYR A 175 -9.13 -31.86 15.02
C TYR A 175 -10.17 -32.81 14.42
N GLY A 176 -10.67 -32.52 13.22
CA GLY A 176 -11.86 -33.16 12.66
C GLY A 176 -13.16 -32.58 13.24
N VAL A 177 -14.23 -32.59 12.45
CA VAL A 177 -15.49 -31.91 12.82
C VAL A 177 -16.19 -32.59 14.01
N ASP A 178 -16.04 -33.89 14.21
CA ASP A 178 -16.67 -34.59 15.36
C ASP A 178 -16.12 -34.08 16.69
N GLU A 179 -14.79 -33.88 16.77
CA GLU A 179 -14.13 -33.32 17.95
C GLU A 179 -14.52 -31.86 18.17
N LEU A 180 -14.64 -31.05 17.10
CA LEU A 180 -15.11 -29.67 17.21
C LEU A 180 -16.54 -29.59 17.75
N ILE A 181 -17.41 -30.51 17.34
CA ILE A 181 -18.77 -30.63 17.90
C ILE A 181 -18.72 -31.00 19.38
N ALA A 182 -17.86 -31.96 19.78
CA ALA A 182 -17.71 -32.37 21.16
C ALA A 182 -17.27 -31.19 22.05
N ARG A 183 -16.25 -30.46 21.62
CA ARG A 183 -15.75 -29.24 22.29
C ARG A 183 -16.82 -28.17 22.46
N LYS A 184 -17.60 -27.89 21.40
CA LYS A 184 -18.70 -26.93 21.48
C LYS A 184 -19.80 -27.35 22.45
N LYS A 185 -20.05 -28.66 22.61
CA LYS A 185 -20.96 -29.16 23.66
C LYS A 185 -20.38 -28.96 25.04
N THR A 186 -19.09 -29.21 25.23
CA THR A 186 -18.40 -28.93 26.50
C THR A 186 -18.52 -27.45 26.89
N ASP A 187 -18.34 -26.52 25.95
CA ASP A 187 -18.53 -25.09 26.19
C ASP A 187 -19.98 -24.75 26.54
N PHE A 188 -20.95 -25.32 25.81
CA PHE A 188 -22.37 -25.16 26.10
C PHE A 188 -22.71 -25.60 27.53
N ASP A 189 -22.20 -26.76 27.95
CA ASP A 189 -22.43 -27.33 29.27
C ASP A 189 -21.71 -26.55 30.38
N ALA A 190 -20.58 -25.91 30.08
CA ALA A 190 -19.84 -25.08 31.04
C ALA A 190 -20.56 -23.77 31.40
N ILE A 191 -21.41 -23.25 30.50
CA ILE A 191 -22.17 -22.01 30.75
C ILE A 191 -23.38 -22.31 31.65
N LYS A 192 -23.23 -22.07 32.95
CA LYS A 192 -24.29 -22.29 33.96
C LYS A 192 -25.19 -21.09 34.22
N ASP A 193 -24.74 -19.88 33.88
CA ASP A 193 -25.48 -18.64 34.07
C ASP A 193 -26.77 -18.60 33.20
N VAL A 194 -27.81 -17.95 33.73
CA VAL A 194 -29.13 -17.77 33.10
C VAL A 194 -29.45 -16.32 32.76
N SER A 195 -28.45 -15.42 32.81
CA SER A 195 -28.58 -14.09 32.22
C SER A 195 -28.92 -14.14 30.72
N GLU A 196 -29.50 -13.07 30.18
CA GLU A 196 -29.78 -12.96 28.75
C GLU A 196 -28.52 -13.17 27.90
N ALA A 197 -27.37 -12.67 28.36
CA ALA A 197 -26.10 -12.85 27.68
C ALA A 197 -25.67 -14.33 27.60
N ALA A 198 -25.81 -15.06 28.71
CA ALA A 198 -25.49 -16.49 28.76
C ALA A 198 -26.48 -17.35 27.95
N MET A 199 -27.78 -17.02 27.98
CA MET A 199 -28.79 -17.69 27.14
C MET A 199 -28.54 -17.45 25.66
N ARG A 200 -28.22 -16.20 25.28
CA ARG A 200 -27.83 -15.84 23.90
C ARG A 200 -26.60 -16.63 23.46
N GLN A 201 -25.55 -16.68 24.27
CA GLN A 201 -24.33 -17.43 23.95
C GLN A 201 -24.59 -18.93 23.77
N ARG A 202 -25.39 -19.56 24.65
CA ARG A 202 -25.79 -20.96 24.50
C ARG A 202 -26.61 -21.21 23.23
N SER A 203 -27.50 -20.27 22.86
CA SER A 203 -28.24 -20.31 21.59
C SER A 203 -27.29 -20.21 20.38
N GLU A 204 -26.31 -19.31 20.43
CA GLU A 204 -25.27 -19.16 19.41
C GLU A 204 -24.44 -20.45 19.26
N ILE A 205 -23.99 -21.06 20.36
CA ILE A 205 -23.25 -22.34 20.35
C ILE A 205 -24.11 -23.46 19.76
N SER A 206 -25.40 -23.51 20.05
CA SER A 206 -26.31 -24.49 19.46
C SER A 206 -26.41 -24.34 17.93
N LYS A 207 -26.46 -23.10 17.43
CA LYS A 207 -26.40 -22.80 15.99
C LYS A 207 -25.05 -23.19 15.38
N GLN A 208 -23.95 -22.98 16.10
CA GLN A 208 -22.59 -23.37 15.68
C GLN A 208 -22.46 -24.90 15.55
N ILE A 209 -22.96 -25.67 16.52
CA ILE A 209 -22.98 -27.15 16.46
C ILE A 209 -23.80 -27.63 15.26
N LYS A 210 -24.94 -26.98 14.98
CA LYS A 210 -25.74 -27.29 13.79
C LYS A 210 -24.96 -27.04 12.51
N ALA A 211 -24.27 -25.90 12.40
CA ALA A 211 -23.46 -25.56 11.24
C ALA A 211 -22.31 -26.57 11.00
N LEU A 212 -21.66 -27.06 12.06
CA LEU A 212 -20.65 -28.12 11.95
C LEU A 212 -21.23 -29.43 11.41
N LYS A 213 -22.44 -29.81 11.82
CA LYS A 213 -23.14 -30.99 11.25
C LYS A 213 -23.50 -30.78 9.77
N GLU A 214 -23.88 -29.56 9.39
CA GLU A 214 -24.15 -29.21 7.99
C GLU A 214 -22.86 -29.20 7.16
N LEU A 215 -21.71 -28.78 7.73
CA LEU A 215 -20.40 -28.90 7.09
C LEU A 215 -20.02 -30.36 6.82
N ILE A 216 -20.32 -31.26 7.75
CA ILE A 216 -20.19 -32.71 7.54
C ILE A 216 -21.01 -33.16 6.32
N GLN A 217 -22.28 -32.74 6.22
CA GLN A 217 -23.15 -33.10 5.08
C GLN A 217 -22.61 -32.53 3.76
N LEU A 218 -22.11 -31.30 3.78
CA LEU A 218 -21.43 -30.70 2.62
C LEU A 218 -20.22 -31.54 2.20
N GLY A 219 -19.35 -31.91 3.14
CA GLY A 219 -18.22 -32.79 2.88
C GLY A 219 -18.63 -34.13 2.27
N ASP A 220 -19.61 -34.81 2.87
CA ASP A 220 -20.13 -36.08 2.40
C ASP A 220 -20.67 -35.98 0.96
N SER A 221 -21.36 -34.87 0.62
CA SER A 221 -21.88 -34.64 -0.74
C SER A 221 -20.78 -34.55 -1.80
N TYR A 222 -19.60 -34.06 -1.42
CA TYR A 222 -18.41 -34.00 -2.29
C TYR A 222 -17.56 -35.28 -2.25
N GLY A 223 -17.91 -36.24 -1.38
CA GLY A 223 -17.12 -37.44 -1.12
C GLY A 223 -15.87 -37.18 -0.27
N CYS A 224 -15.90 -36.14 0.57
CA CYS A 224 -14.79 -35.73 1.43
C CYS A 224 -15.15 -35.95 2.91
N ASN A 225 -14.43 -36.83 3.61
CA ASN A 225 -14.68 -37.10 5.02
C ASN A 225 -14.03 -36.04 5.92
N LEU A 226 -14.83 -35.13 6.47
CA LEU A 226 -14.37 -34.07 7.38
C LEU A 226 -14.45 -34.43 8.88
N ARG A 227 -14.95 -35.63 9.22
CA ARG A 227 -15.19 -36.00 10.64
C ARG A 227 -13.91 -36.15 11.44
N LYS A 228 -12.84 -36.62 10.79
CA LYS A 228 -11.55 -36.93 11.40
C LYS A 228 -10.47 -35.93 10.96
N PRO A 229 -9.38 -35.79 11.71
CA PRO A 229 -8.22 -35.01 11.28
C PRO A 229 -7.71 -35.45 9.91
N ALA A 230 -7.19 -34.48 9.14
CA ALA A 230 -6.55 -34.73 7.86
C ALA A 230 -5.20 -35.45 8.03
N LYS A 231 -4.85 -36.31 7.09
CA LYS A 231 -3.60 -37.10 7.09
C LYS A 231 -2.61 -36.71 6.02
N THR A 232 -3.00 -35.88 5.07
CA THR A 232 -2.16 -35.42 3.96
C THR A 232 -2.38 -33.93 3.72
N PHE A 233 -1.46 -33.30 3.00
CA PHE A 233 -1.56 -31.91 2.55
C PHE A 233 -2.84 -31.65 1.77
N LYS A 234 -3.15 -32.54 0.82
CA LYS A 234 -4.36 -32.45 0.00
C LYS A 234 -5.63 -32.54 0.86
N GLU A 235 -5.69 -33.46 1.82
CA GLU A 235 -6.83 -33.55 2.75
C GLU A 235 -6.96 -32.30 3.61
N ALA A 236 -5.84 -31.72 4.06
CA ALA A 236 -5.85 -30.50 4.86
C ALA A 236 -6.36 -29.29 4.07
N ALA A 237 -5.83 -29.07 2.88
CA ALA A 237 -6.29 -28.02 1.97
C ALA A 237 -7.77 -28.18 1.60
N GLN A 238 -8.21 -29.40 1.28
CA GLN A 238 -9.60 -29.72 0.96
C GLN A 238 -10.55 -29.43 2.13
N ALA A 239 -10.17 -29.80 3.35
CA ALA A 239 -10.97 -29.58 4.55
C ALA A 239 -11.12 -28.09 4.89
N MET A 240 -10.03 -27.33 4.80
CA MET A 240 -10.04 -25.88 5.00
C MET A 240 -10.90 -25.18 3.94
N TRP A 241 -10.77 -25.58 2.67
CA TRP A 241 -11.58 -25.04 1.58
C TRP A 241 -13.07 -25.32 1.73
N LEU A 242 -13.47 -26.54 2.14
CA LEU A 242 -14.89 -26.84 2.38
C LEU A 242 -15.44 -26.10 3.61
N GLY A 243 -14.62 -25.88 4.64
CA GLY A 243 -14.97 -25.02 5.76
C GLY A 243 -15.28 -23.59 5.34
N HIS A 244 -14.43 -23.03 4.47
CA HIS A 244 -14.66 -21.69 3.89
C HIS A 244 -15.84 -21.67 2.92
N THR A 245 -15.98 -22.69 2.07
CA THR A 245 -17.13 -22.85 1.17
C THR A 245 -18.45 -22.87 1.94
N ALA A 246 -18.51 -23.56 3.09
CA ALA A 246 -19.69 -23.54 3.97
C ALA A 246 -20.00 -22.11 4.47
N ALA A 247 -18.97 -21.33 4.85
CA ALA A 247 -19.14 -19.92 5.19
C ALA A 247 -19.66 -19.10 4.01
N LEU A 248 -19.10 -19.25 2.81
CA LEU A 248 -19.53 -18.56 1.58
C LEU A 248 -20.94 -18.94 1.11
N LYS A 249 -21.38 -20.17 1.38
CA LYS A 249 -22.76 -20.63 1.13
C LYS A 249 -23.73 -20.02 2.12
N GLN A 250 -23.33 -19.84 3.37
CA GLN A 250 -24.19 -19.28 4.42
C GLN A 250 -24.26 -17.75 4.39
N GLN A 251 -23.14 -17.07 4.11
CA GLN A 251 -22.99 -15.63 4.28
C GLN A 251 -22.47 -14.95 3.00
N ASP A 252 -22.84 -13.70 2.82
CA ASP A 252 -22.36 -12.77 1.79
C ASP A 252 -21.80 -11.52 2.46
N GLY A 253 -20.92 -11.72 3.44
CA GLY A 253 -20.16 -10.63 4.05
C GLY A 253 -19.50 -9.77 2.98
N ALA A 254 -19.30 -8.47 3.24
CA ALA A 254 -18.49 -7.65 2.34
C ALA A 254 -17.13 -8.32 2.11
N ALA A 255 -16.39 -8.58 3.20
CA ALA A 255 -15.14 -9.33 3.17
C ALA A 255 -15.30 -10.73 3.77
N MET A 256 -14.89 -11.76 3.01
CA MET A 256 -14.92 -13.18 3.37
C MET A 256 -13.50 -13.78 3.38
N SER A 257 -12.62 -13.17 4.19
CA SER A 257 -11.20 -13.51 4.25
C SER A 257 -10.93 -14.95 4.71
N VAL A 258 -9.82 -15.53 4.25
CA VAL A 258 -9.46 -16.93 4.55
C VAL A 258 -8.58 -17.03 5.80
N GLY A 259 -7.80 -16.00 6.11
CA GLY A 259 -6.91 -15.94 7.26
C GLY A 259 -5.47 -16.29 6.89
N ARG A 260 -4.78 -17.07 7.73
CA ARG A 260 -3.37 -17.43 7.55
C ARG A 260 -3.20 -18.93 7.36
N TRP A 261 -3.01 -19.38 6.12
CA TRP A 261 -3.02 -20.80 5.75
C TRP A 261 -1.64 -21.36 5.41
N ASP A 262 -0.71 -20.52 4.95
CA ASP A 262 0.59 -20.94 4.42
C ASP A 262 1.42 -21.74 5.41
N THR A 263 1.69 -21.19 6.59
CA THR A 263 2.51 -21.84 7.61
C THR A 263 1.87 -23.14 8.11
N PHE A 264 0.54 -23.16 8.28
CA PHE A 264 -0.19 -24.34 8.75
C PHE A 264 -0.20 -25.48 7.71
N LEU A 265 -0.48 -25.16 6.45
CA LEU A 265 -0.49 -26.15 5.38
C LEU A 265 0.91 -26.71 5.13
N ASP A 266 1.96 -25.90 5.31
CA ASP A 266 3.33 -26.35 5.07
C ASP A 266 3.77 -27.48 6.03
N ILE A 267 3.20 -27.54 7.24
CA ILE A 267 3.45 -28.65 8.19
C ILE A 267 3.05 -30.00 7.55
N TYR A 268 1.94 -30.02 6.82
CA TYR A 268 1.49 -31.20 6.09
C TYR A 268 2.32 -31.41 4.82
N ALA A 269 2.69 -30.33 4.12
CA ALA A 269 3.50 -30.40 2.91
C ALA A 269 4.89 -31.03 3.17
N GLU A 270 5.59 -30.54 4.20
CA GLU A 270 6.91 -31.05 4.59
C GLU A 270 6.86 -32.51 5.04
N ARG A 271 5.80 -32.90 5.77
CA ARG A 271 5.60 -34.31 6.12
C ARG A 271 5.41 -35.17 4.87
N ASP A 272 4.54 -34.74 3.96
CA ASP A 272 4.21 -35.50 2.77
C ASP A 272 5.43 -35.64 1.84
N LEU A 273 6.23 -34.57 1.66
CA LEU A 273 7.51 -34.59 0.95
C LEU A 273 8.51 -35.58 1.58
N ARG A 274 8.71 -35.52 2.91
CA ARG A 274 9.65 -36.41 3.62
C ARG A 274 9.23 -37.88 3.55
N SER A 275 7.92 -38.14 3.52
CA SER A 275 7.38 -39.49 3.39
C SER A 275 7.35 -40.01 1.95
N GLY A 276 7.65 -39.16 0.96
CA GLY A 276 7.67 -39.51 -0.45
C GLY A 276 6.28 -39.75 -1.07
N ILE A 277 5.19 -39.32 -0.41
CA ILE A 277 3.82 -39.48 -0.94
C ILE A 277 3.38 -38.34 -1.86
N ALA A 278 4.13 -37.24 -1.87
CA ALA A 278 3.92 -36.09 -2.75
C ALA A 278 5.26 -35.55 -3.24
N THR A 279 5.27 -35.04 -4.47
CA THR A 279 6.35 -34.24 -5.03
C THR A 279 6.06 -32.74 -4.88
N GLU A 280 7.05 -31.90 -5.15
CA GLU A 280 6.84 -30.44 -5.18
C GLU A 280 5.77 -30.03 -6.20
N GLN A 281 5.71 -30.72 -7.36
CA GLN A 281 4.70 -30.46 -8.38
C GLN A 281 3.29 -30.83 -7.88
N ASP A 282 3.13 -31.93 -7.14
CA ASP A 282 1.84 -32.32 -6.56
C ASP A 282 1.34 -31.29 -5.53
N LEU A 283 2.25 -30.76 -4.71
CA LEU A 283 1.93 -29.72 -3.73
C LEU A 283 1.54 -28.39 -4.40
N GLN A 284 2.31 -27.96 -5.40
CA GLN A 284 1.98 -26.75 -6.16
C GLN A 284 0.65 -26.91 -6.89
N GLU A 285 0.36 -28.09 -7.46
CA GLU A 285 -0.91 -28.33 -8.15
C GLU A 285 -2.12 -28.21 -7.22
N VAL A 286 -2.02 -28.67 -5.96
CA VAL A 286 -3.06 -28.47 -4.94
C VAL A 286 -3.25 -26.99 -4.62
N ILE A 287 -2.17 -26.22 -4.47
CA ILE A 287 -2.24 -24.78 -4.20
C ILE A 287 -2.85 -24.02 -5.37
N ASP A 288 -2.45 -24.35 -6.61
CA ASP A 288 -3.02 -23.76 -7.82
C ASP A 288 -4.52 -24.06 -7.91
N ASP A 289 -4.95 -25.32 -7.68
CA ASP A 289 -6.37 -25.68 -7.73
C ASP A 289 -7.20 -24.97 -6.65
N LEU A 290 -6.64 -24.84 -5.45
CA LEU A 290 -7.25 -24.09 -4.36
C LEU A 290 -7.43 -22.60 -4.72
N VAL A 291 -6.41 -21.98 -5.29
CA VAL A 291 -6.46 -20.57 -5.73
C VAL A 291 -7.44 -20.39 -6.90
N ILE A 292 -7.57 -21.36 -7.80
CA ILE A 292 -8.64 -21.35 -8.82
C ILE A 292 -10.01 -21.26 -8.14
N LYS A 293 -10.26 -22.07 -7.10
CA LYS A 293 -11.55 -22.02 -6.38
C LYS A 293 -11.79 -20.67 -5.71
N MET A 294 -10.76 -20.07 -5.10
CA MET A 294 -10.83 -18.72 -4.56
C MET A 294 -11.22 -17.71 -5.66
N ARG A 295 -10.53 -17.71 -6.81
CA ARG A 295 -10.79 -16.78 -7.92
C ARG A 295 -12.22 -16.88 -8.53
N LEU A 296 -12.94 -17.97 -8.27
CA LEU A 296 -14.30 -18.21 -8.73
C LEU A 296 -15.40 -17.74 -7.75
N VAL A 297 -15.04 -17.29 -6.54
CA VAL A 297 -16.03 -16.83 -5.57
C VAL A 297 -16.73 -15.58 -6.06
N ARG A 298 -18.07 -15.54 -5.92
CA ARG A 298 -18.93 -14.42 -6.30
C ARG A 298 -20.04 -14.18 -5.28
N HIS A 299 -20.50 -12.93 -5.19
CA HIS A 299 -21.69 -12.54 -4.43
C HIS A 299 -22.65 -11.76 -5.32
N LEU A 300 -23.96 -11.97 -5.17
CA LEU A 300 -24.94 -11.17 -5.88
C LEU A 300 -24.98 -9.75 -5.28
N ARG A 301 -24.56 -8.76 -6.05
CA ARG A 301 -24.47 -7.35 -5.62
C ARG A 301 -25.14 -6.44 -6.64
N ALA A 302 -25.93 -5.47 -6.16
CA ALA A 302 -26.48 -4.43 -7.01
C ALA A 302 -25.38 -3.45 -7.47
N PRO A 303 -25.54 -2.78 -8.63
CA PRO A 303 -24.55 -1.81 -9.11
C PRO A 303 -24.16 -0.73 -8.10
N ALA A 304 -25.09 -0.26 -7.26
CA ALA A 304 -24.81 0.73 -6.22
C ALA A 304 -23.80 0.22 -5.15
N TYR A 305 -23.77 -1.09 -4.89
CA TYR A 305 -22.73 -1.69 -4.04
C TYR A 305 -21.36 -1.59 -4.72
N ASN A 306 -21.30 -1.82 -6.03
CA ASN A 306 -20.05 -1.77 -6.81
C ASN A 306 -19.50 -0.35 -6.97
N GLU A 307 -20.32 0.70 -6.78
CA GLU A 307 -19.81 2.08 -6.69
C GLU A 307 -19.03 2.29 -5.38
N LEU A 308 -19.52 1.73 -4.27
CA LEU A 308 -18.86 1.78 -2.96
C LEU A 308 -17.68 0.80 -2.86
N PHE A 309 -17.77 -0.35 -3.53
CA PHE A 309 -16.83 -1.47 -3.48
C PHE A 309 -16.54 -1.98 -4.90
N ALA A 310 -15.67 -1.28 -5.61
CA ALA A 310 -15.42 -1.55 -7.03
C ALA A 310 -14.74 -2.89 -7.30
N GLY A 311 -15.02 -3.46 -8.47
CA GLY A 311 -14.29 -4.63 -8.98
C GLY A 311 -14.84 -6.00 -8.60
N ASP A 312 -16.10 -6.07 -8.14
CA ASP A 312 -16.72 -7.31 -7.63
C ASP A 312 -15.89 -8.03 -6.53
N PRO A 313 -15.41 -7.29 -5.51
CA PRO A 313 -14.46 -7.83 -4.54
C PRO A 313 -15.11 -8.78 -3.55
N THR A 314 -14.30 -9.72 -3.04
CA THR A 314 -14.69 -10.68 -1.99
C THR A 314 -13.76 -10.63 -0.79
N TRP A 315 -12.58 -10.01 -0.95
CA TRP A 315 -11.49 -9.91 0.02
C TRP A 315 -11.20 -11.26 0.67
N MET A 316 -10.87 -12.26 -0.15
CA MET A 316 -10.34 -13.53 0.34
C MET A 316 -8.89 -13.35 0.76
N THR A 317 -8.70 -12.55 1.80
CA THR A 317 -7.38 -12.15 2.29
C THR A 317 -6.67 -13.34 2.89
N LEU A 318 -5.47 -13.58 2.36
CA LEU A 318 -4.56 -14.63 2.77
C LEU A 318 -3.27 -13.98 3.27
N ALA A 319 -3.10 -14.01 4.59
CA ALA A 319 -1.87 -13.55 5.24
C ALA A 319 -0.75 -14.58 5.04
N LEU A 320 0.45 -14.11 4.68
CA LEU A 320 1.62 -14.93 4.38
C LEU A 320 2.84 -14.45 5.19
N GLY A 321 3.70 -15.39 5.59
CA GLY A 321 4.98 -15.07 6.24
C GLY A 321 4.83 -14.62 7.69
N GLY A 322 5.44 -13.49 8.07
CA GLY A 322 5.51 -13.00 9.44
C GLY A 322 6.51 -13.75 10.32
N CYS A 323 6.52 -13.44 11.61
CA CYS A 323 7.44 -13.99 12.60
C CYS A 323 6.73 -14.50 13.86
N SER A 324 7.42 -15.38 14.59
CA SER A 324 7.04 -15.78 15.94
C SER A 324 7.27 -14.63 16.93
N GLU A 325 6.74 -14.77 18.15
CA GLU A 325 6.87 -13.73 19.18
C GLU A 325 8.32 -13.49 19.61
N ASP A 326 9.21 -14.48 19.49
CA ASP A 326 10.66 -14.35 19.68
C ASP A 326 11.41 -13.86 18.44
N GLY A 327 10.70 -13.49 17.37
CA GLY A 327 11.28 -12.91 16.17
C GLY A 327 11.95 -13.92 15.23
N LYS A 328 11.56 -15.20 15.25
CA LYS A 328 11.99 -16.15 14.22
C LYS A 328 11.03 -16.09 13.03
N PRO A 329 11.51 -16.12 11.78
CA PRO A 329 10.65 -16.18 10.61
C PRO A 329 9.69 -17.38 10.64
N LEU A 330 8.43 -17.13 10.28
CA LEU A 330 7.40 -18.14 10.03
C LEU A 330 7.12 -18.34 8.53
N VAL A 331 8.00 -17.80 7.68
CA VAL A 331 8.02 -18.03 6.24
C VAL A 331 8.30 -19.50 5.96
N THR A 332 7.53 -20.08 5.05
CA THR A 332 7.66 -21.48 4.65
C THR A 332 7.72 -21.62 3.13
N LYS A 333 7.97 -22.84 2.61
CA LYS A 333 7.88 -23.09 1.16
C LYS A 333 6.48 -22.79 0.63
N THR A 334 5.43 -23.12 1.39
CA THR A 334 4.05 -22.80 1.01
C THR A 334 3.79 -21.29 0.89
N SER A 335 4.49 -20.43 1.64
CA SER A 335 4.43 -18.97 1.44
C SER A 335 4.86 -18.58 0.02
N PHE A 336 5.92 -19.20 -0.52
CA PHE A 336 6.34 -19.03 -1.91
C PHE A 336 5.34 -19.65 -2.90
N ARG A 337 4.81 -20.86 -2.62
CA ARG A 337 3.83 -21.55 -3.51
C ARG A 337 2.57 -20.70 -3.75
N PHE A 338 2.06 -20.02 -2.72
CA PHE A 338 0.91 -19.12 -2.89
C PHE A 338 1.23 -17.91 -3.77
N LEU A 339 2.39 -17.27 -3.55
CA LEU A 339 2.85 -16.17 -4.42
C LEU A 339 3.12 -16.66 -5.86
N HIS A 340 3.61 -17.88 -6.03
CA HIS A 340 3.89 -18.48 -7.34
C HIS A 340 2.64 -18.68 -8.19
N THR A 341 1.45 -18.74 -7.59
CA THR A 341 0.19 -18.78 -8.34
C THR A 341 -0.02 -17.55 -9.24
N LEU A 342 0.64 -16.43 -8.95
CA LEU A 342 0.66 -15.24 -9.81
C LEU A 342 1.43 -15.47 -11.12
N SER A 343 2.40 -16.38 -11.10
CA SER A 343 3.13 -16.83 -12.29
C SER A 343 2.42 -17.99 -12.99
N ASN A 344 1.92 -18.99 -12.25
CA ASN A 344 1.26 -20.17 -12.82
C ASN A 344 -0.12 -19.88 -13.42
N LEU A 345 -0.92 -19.04 -12.75
CA LEU A 345 -2.30 -18.73 -13.13
C LEU A 345 -2.46 -17.28 -13.61
N GLY A 346 -1.36 -16.53 -13.71
CA GLY A 346 -1.38 -15.11 -13.99
C GLY A 346 -1.87 -14.24 -12.83
N PRO A 347 -1.76 -12.90 -12.95
CA PRO A 347 -2.16 -11.96 -11.91
C PRO A 347 -3.68 -11.96 -11.74
N ALA A 348 -4.14 -11.90 -10.49
CA ALA A 348 -5.55 -11.77 -10.17
C ALA A 348 -5.75 -10.94 -8.89
N PRO A 349 -6.90 -10.29 -8.76
CA PRO A 349 -7.30 -9.60 -7.53
C PRO A 349 -7.41 -10.49 -6.29
N GLU A 350 -7.80 -11.76 -6.49
CA GLU A 350 -8.09 -12.71 -5.44
C GLU A 350 -7.24 -13.98 -5.58
N PRO A 351 -6.86 -14.65 -4.48
CA PRO A 351 -6.98 -14.15 -3.10
C PRO A 351 -6.20 -12.85 -2.90
N ASN A 352 -6.67 -11.99 -1.99
CA ASN A 352 -5.95 -10.78 -1.63
C ASN A 352 -4.69 -11.18 -0.82
N LEU A 353 -3.56 -11.32 -1.51
CA LEU A 353 -2.30 -11.78 -0.92
C LEU A 353 -1.66 -10.68 -0.07
N THR A 354 -1.49 -10.96 1.21
CA THR A 354 -0.97 -10.01 2.21
C THR A 354 0.28 -10.56 2.86
N VAL A 355 1.42 -9.91 2.63
CA VAL A 355 2.69 -10.29 3.26
C VAL A 355 2.80 -9.59 4.61
N LEU A 356 2.91 -10.37 5.69
CA LEU A 356 3.23 -9.88 7.03
C LEU A 356 4.74 -9.59 7.07
N TRP A 357 5.10 -8.33 6.82
CA TRP A 357 6.46 -7.85 6.66
C TRP A 357 7.12 -7.61 8.02
N ALA A 358 8.33 -8.13 8.20
CA ALA A 358 9.17 -7.88 9.35
C ALA A 358 10.62 -7.66 8.92
N GLN A 359 11.39 -6.92 9.72
CA GLN A 359 12.79 -6.60 9.45
C GLN A 359 13.65 -7.88 9.33
N ASN A 360 13.35 -8.87 10.15
CA ASN A 360 14.04 -10.16 10.24
C ASN A 360 13.54 -11.23 9.25
N LEU A 361 12.65 -10.92 8.30
CA LEU A 361 12.26 -11.90 7.28
C LEU A 361 13.48 -12.30 6.40
N PRO A 362 13.51 -13.54 5.87
CA PRO A 362 14.56 -13.98 4.98
C PRO A 362 14.64 -13.08 3.74
N LEU A 363 15.83 -12.59 3.41
CA LEU A 363 16.04 -11.68 2.27
C LEU A 363 15.54 -12.30 0.96
N ALA A 364 15.72 -13.61 0.78
CA ALA A 364 15.24 -14.32 -0.40
C ALA A 364 13.72 -14.24 -0.57
N PHE A 365 12.95 -14.33 0.53
CA PHE A 365 11.49 -14.15 0.51
C PHE A 365 11.10 -12.70 0.26
N LYS A 366 11.77 -11.75 0.93
CA LYS A 366 11.56 -10.30 0.70
C LYS A 366 11.76 -9.94 -0.78
N ARG A 367 12.86 -10.40 -1.39
CA ARG A 367 13.16 -10.22 -2.82
C ARG A 367 12.10 -10.86 -3.71
N PHE A 368 11.70 -12.10 -3.46
CA PHE A 368 10.67 -12.77 -4.26
C PHE A 368 9.33 -12.03 -4.20
N CYS A 369 8.93 -11.52 -3.03
CA CYS A 369 7.74 -10.68 -2.92
C CYS A 369 7.86 -9.40 -3.76
N ALA A 370 9.02 -8.73 -3.71
CA ALA A 370 9.28 -7.52 -4.48
C ALA A 370 9.25 -7.80 -6.00
N GLU A 371 9.84 -8.89 -6.47
CA GLU A 371 9.80 -9.34 -7.87
C GLU A 371 8.36 -9.54 -8.35
N GLN A 372 7.53 -10.24 -7.56
CA GLN A 372 6.12 -10.44 -7.89
C GLN A 372 5.34 -9.10 -7.91
N SER A 373 5.62 -8.17 -6.99
CA SER A 373 5.00 -6.84 -6.97
C SER A 373 5.40 -6.01 -8.19
N ILE A 374 6.67 -6.00 -8.58
CA ILE A 374 7.17 -5.30 -9.78
C ILE A 374 6.51 -5.84 -11.04
N LYS A 375 6.33 -7.17 -11.13
CA LYS A 375 5.77 -7.83 -12.30
C LYS A 375 4.25 -7.69 -12.40
N HIS A 376 3.55 -7.67 -11.26
CA HIS A 376 2.11 -7.89 -11.22
C HIS A 376 1.28 -6.85 -10.47
N SER A 377 1.86 -6.07 -9.54
CA SER A 377 1.14 -5.04 -8.75
C SER A 377 -0.11 -5.57 -8.02
N VAL A 378 -0.05 -6.79 -7.47
CA VAL A 378 -1.21 -7.45 -6.82
C VAL A 378 -1.01 -7.77 -5.34
N ILE A 379 0.18 -7.57 -4.79
CA ILE A 379 0.51 -7.87 -3.38
C ILE A 379 0.34 -6.61 -2.51
N GLN A 380 -0.09 -6.79 -1.27
CA GLN A 380 0.03 -5.78 -0.20
C GLN A 380 0.95 -6.27 0.91
N TYR A 381 1.46 -5.31 1.68
CA TYR A 381 2.37 -5.55 2.79
C TYR A 381 1.82 -4.89 4.05
N GLU A 382 1.94 -5.57 5.19
CA GLU A 382 1.55 -5.05 6.50
C GLU A 382 2.63 -5.33 7.54
N ASN A 383 2.82 -4.41 8.47
CA ASN A 383 3.93 -4.42 9.41
C ASN A 383 3.70 -5.40 10.56
N ASP A 384 4.32 -6.57 10.45
CA ASP A 384 4.28 -7.59 11.49
C ASP A 384 5.02 -7.15 12.75
N ASP A 385 6.12 -6.40 12.64
CA ASP A 385 6.84 -5.89 13.82
C ASP A 385 6.00 -4.92 14.65
N LEU A 386 5.08 -4.20 14.00
CA LEU A 386 4.12 -3.31 14.64
C LEU A 386 2.92 -4.06 15.23
N MET A 387 2.38 -5.05 14.51
CA MET A 387 1.14 -5.73 14.88
C MET A 387 1.34 -6.91 15.84
N ARG A 388 2.42 -7.68 15.68
CA ARG A 388 2.73 -8.89 16.46
C ARG A 388 2.79 -8.63 17.97
N PRO A 389 3.34 -7.51 18.49
CA PRO A 389 3.28 -7.22 19.93
C PRO A 389 1.85 -7.13 20.49
N THR A 390 0.88 -6.73 19.66
CA THR A 390 -0.52 -6.60 20.06
C THR A 390 -1.28 -7.92 19.86
N PHE A 391 -1.17 -8.53 18.67
CA PHE A 391 -2.00 -9.67 18.29
C PHE A 391 -1.33 -11.04 18.50
N GLY A 392 -0.04 -11.08 18.84
CA GLY A 392 0.76 -12.30 18.92
C GLY A 392 1.20 -12.77 17.53
N SER A 393 1.76 -13.99 17.45
CA SER A 393 2.29 -14.57 16.21
C SER A 393 1.26 -15.26 15.32
N ASP A 394 -0.01 -15.42 15.73
CA ASP A 394 -1.05 -16.18 14.98
C ASP A 394 -2.31 -15.34 14.70
N TYR A 395 -2.10 -14.14 14.16
CA TYR A 395 -3.17 -13.28 13.69
C TYR A 395 -3.33 -13.38 12.17
N SER A 396 -4.50 -12.95 11.73
CA SER A 396 -4.91 -12.86 10.33
C SER A 396 -5.34 -11.44 10.00
N ILE A 397 -5.39 -11.10 8.71
CA ILE A 397 -5.92 -9.84 8.21
C ILE A 397 -7.32 -10.08 7.63
N ALA A 398 -8.32 -9.35 8.15
CA ALA A 398 -9.64 -9.28 7.54
C ALA A 398 -9.73 -8.12 6.56
N CYS A 399 -10.43 -8.37 5.44
CA CYS A 399 -10.71 -7.39 4.41
C CYS A 399 -9.41 -6.81 3.83
N CYS A 400 -9.01 -5.64 4.29
CA CYS A 400 -7.87 -4.91 3.76
C CYS A 400 -6.69 -4.90 4.74
N VAL A 401 -6.91 -4.41 5.96
CA VAL A 401 -5.81 -3.97 6.86
C VAL A 401 -6.14 -4.22 8.33
N SER A 402 -7.10 -5.11 8.60
CA SER A 402 -7.72 -5.21 9.92
C SER A 402 -7.30 -6.50 10.60
N ALA A 403 -6.28 -6.38 11.45
CA ALA A 403 -5.70 -7.51 12.17
C ALA A 403 -6.67 -8.09 13.21
N MET A 404 -6.68 -9.42 13.33
CA MET A 404 -7.44 -10.13 14.34
C MET A 404 -6.74 -11.42 14.74
N ARG A 405 -6.76 -11.79 16.03
CA ARG A 405 -6.34 -13.13 16.46
C ARG A 405 -7.27 -14.17 15.87
N THR A 406 -6.70 -15.11 15.11
CA THR A 406 -7.45 -16.08 14.32
C THR A 406 -8.32 -16.97 15.23
N GLY A 407 -9.64 -17.00 15.00
CA GLY A 407 -10.58 -17.80 15.81
C GLY A 407 -10.79 -17.31 17.25
N ILE A 408 -10.34 -16.09 17.59
CA ILE A 408 -10.45 -15.51 18.94
C ILE A 408 -11.12 -14.13 18.90
N ASP A 409 -10.68 -13.30 17.96
CA ASP A 409 -11.21 -11.96 17.76
C ASP A 409 -12.25 -11.97 16.63
N GLN A 410 -13.20 -11.05 16.66
CA GLN A 410 -14.05 -10.69 15.52
C GLN A 410 -14.19 -9.18 15.42
N GLN A 411 -14.43 -8.67 14.22
CA GLN A 411 -14.74 -7.26 13.99
C GLN A 411 -16.21 -7.07 13.61
N PHE A 412 -16.84 -6.14 14.30
CA PHE A 412 -18.06 -5.49 13.93
C PHE A 412 -17.74 -4.38 12.92
N PHE A 413 -17.91 -4.70 11.64
CA PHE A 413 -17.58 -3.83 10.51
C PHE A 413 -18.46 -2.58 10.46
N GLY A 414 -17.87 -1.39 10.42
CA GLY A 414 -18.62 -0.13 10.32
C GLY A 414 -18.49 0.67 9.03
N ALA A 415 -17.78 0.18 8.01
CA ALA A 415 -17.44 0.98 6.83
C ALA A 415 -16.68 2.26 7.18
N ARG A 416 -17.22 3.47 6.92
CA ARG A 416 -16.57 4.75 7.26
C ARG A 416 -17.54 5.93 7.33
N SER A 417 -17.16 6.98 8.07
CA SER A 417 -17.78 8.31 8.05
C SER A 417 -17.08 9.27 7.07
N ASN A 418 -17.83 10.24 6.55
CA ASN A 418 -17.31 11.32 5.72
C ASN A 418 -16.87 12.50 6.61
N MET A 419 -15.59 12.52 6.98
CA MET A 419 -15.03 13.54 7.87
C MET A 419 -14.90 14.91 7.20
N VAL A 420 -14.81 14.94 5.86
CA VAL A 420 -14.77 16.17 5.07
C VAL A 420 -16.12 16.89 5.14
N LYS A 421 -17.22 16.15 4.95
CA LYS A 421 -18.56 16.73 5.06
C LYS A 421 -18.86 17.21 6.47
N LEU A 422 -18.34 16.53 7.49
CA LEU A 422 -18.42 16.99 8.87
C LEU A 422 -17.76 18.37 9.05
N LEU A 423 -16.58 18.58 8.46
CA LEU A 423 -15.91 19.89 8.47
C LEU A 423 -16.74 20.96 7.75
N LEU A 424 -17.32 20.63 6.59
CA LEU A 424 -18.21 21.57 5.88
C LEU A 424 -19.48 21.91 6.66
N MET A 425 -19.98 20.99 7.50
CA MET A 425 -21.10 21.27 8.39
C MET A 425 -20.72 22.29 9.49
N CYS A 426 -19.46 22.34 9.93
CA CYS A 426 -18.98 23.38 10.85
C CYS A 426 -19.03 24.79 10.22
N LEU A 427 -18.92 24.87 8.90
CA LEU A 427 -18.99 26.13 8.12
C LEU A 427 -20.42 26.49 7.68
N ASN A 428 -21.36 25.55 7.84
CA ASN A 428 -22.74 25.62 7.36
C ASN A 428 -23.76 25.42 8.48
N GLU A 429 -23.42 25.79 9.72
CA GLU A 429 -24.32 25.74 10.87
C GLU A 429 -25.02 24.36 11.02
N GLY A 430 -24.25 23.27 10.94
CA GLY A 430 -24.77 21.90 11.09
C GLY A 430 -25.64 21.41 9.92
N ARG A 431 -25.67 22.13 8.79
CA ARG A 431 -26.42 21.76 7.58
C ARG A 431 -25.54 21.13 6.52
N ASP A 432 -26.13 20.29 5.68
CA ASP A 432 -25.47 19.82 4.46
C ASP A 432 -25.36 20.95 3.42
N GLU A 433 -24.24 20.99 2.72
CA GLU A 433 -23.86 22.04 1.78
C GLU A 433 -24.65 22.01 0.46
N HIS A 434 -25.29 20.88 0.13
CA HIS A 434 -26.00 20.72 -1.15
C HIS A 434 -27.48 21.12 -1.05
N ARG A 435 -28.18 20.64 -0.02
CA ARG A 435 -29.62 20.81 0.15
C ARG A 435 -29.96 21.78 1.28
N GLY A 436 -29.03 22.07 2.18
CA GLY A 436 -29.26 22.91 3.36
C GLY A 436 -30.09 22.23 4.44
N LEU A 437 -30.17 20.89 4.45
CA LEU A 437 -30.88 20.13 5.47
C LEU A 437 -30.10 20.19 6.76
N LEU A 438 -30.78 20.57 7.85
CA LEU A 438 -30.21 20.54 9.19
C LEU A 438 -30.00 19.10 9.65
N VAL A 439 -28.73 18.73 9.85
CA VAL A 439 -28.32 17.38 10.29
C VAL A 439 -28.05 17.36 11.78
N SER A 440 -27.31 18.35 12.31
CA SER A 440 -26.99 18.47 13.74
C SER A 440 -27.46 19.81 14.30
N SER A 441 -28.44 19.77 15.21
CA SER A 441 -28.90 20.98 15.92
C SER A 441 -27.89 21.45 16.97
N GLU A 442 -27.12 20.51 17.52
CA GLU A 442 -26.04 20.77 18.48
C GLU A 442 -24.92 21.59 17.82
N LEU A 443 -24.45 21.15 16.65
CA LEU A 443 -23.45 21.87 15.88
C LEU A 443 -23.97 23.22 15.37
N ALA A 444 -25.22 23.27 14.90
CA ALA A 444 -25.84 24.52 14.46
C ALA A 444 -25.81 25.61 15.54
N LYS A 445 -26.19 25.24 16.77
CA LYS A 445 -26.14 26.16 17.91
C LYS A 445 -24.72 26.65 18.20
N ALA A 446 -23.74 25.74 18.21
CA ALA A 446 -22.34 26.08 18.47
C ALA A 446 -21.76 26.99 17.38
N CYS A 447 -22.06 26.76 16.10
CA CYS A 447 -21.64 27.63 14.99
C CYS A 447 -22.18 29.06 15.17
N VAL A 448 -23.48 29.20 15.50
CA VAL A 448 -24.10 30.51 15.72
C VAL A 448 -23.46 31.23 16.92
N GLU A 449 -23.23 30.53 18.03
CA GLU A 449 -22.57 31.10 19.22
C GLU A 449 -21.12 31.52 18.92
N ALA A 450 -20.45 30.84 17.99
CA ALA A 450 -19.11 31.16 17.53
C ALA A 450 -19.05 32.21 16.41
N GLY A 451 -20.21 32.71 15.94
CA GLY A 451 -20.28 33.70 14.85
C GLY A 451 -19.93 33.14 13.47
N VAL A 452 -20.05 31.83 13.25
CA VAL A 452 -19.78 31.18 11.96
C VAL A 452 -21.11 30.98 11.21
N GLY A 453 -21.22 31.55 10.01
CA GLY A 453 -22.47 31.52 9.24
C GLY A 453 -22.65 32.76 8.35
N PRO A 454 -23.85 33.00 7.80
CA PRO A 454 -24.11 34.14 6.94
C PRO A 454 -23.75 35.48 7.63
N GLY A 455 -22.98 36.34 6.94
CA GLY A 455 -22.44 37.58 7.48
C GLY A 455 -20.94 37.56 7.82
N ASP A 456 -20.27 36.40 7.73
CA ASP A 456 -18.82 36.25 7.95
C ASP A 456 -17.97 36.32 6.66
N GLU A 457 -18.58 36.56 5.50
CA GLU A 457 -17.97 36.38 4.18
C GLU A 457 -16.82 37.35 3.87
N ASP A 458 -16.83 38.53 4.51
CA ASP A 458 -15.83 39.58 4.31
C ASP A 458 -14.56 39.38 5.17
N SER A 459 -14.50 38.32 5.98
CA SER A 459 -13.36 37.97 6.83
C SER A 459 -12.81 36.59 6.52
N PRO A 460 -11.49 36.37 6.67
CA PRO A 460 -10.93 35.04 6.55
C PRO A 460 -11.49 34.15 7.66
N ILE A 461 -11.69 32.87 7.33
CA ILE A 461 -12.15 31.86 8.27
C ILE A 461 -11.16 31.78 9.44
N ASP A 462 -11.65 31.98 10.67
CA ASP A 462 -10.81 31.90 11.86
C ASP A 462 -10.47 30.45 12.21
N TYR A 463 -9.18 30.11 12.14
CA TYR A 463 -8.68 28.75 12.39
C TYR A 463 -9.07 28.24 13.78
N ASP A 464 -8.80 29.02 14.83
CA ASP A 464 -9.03 28.59 16.22
C ASP A 464 -10.52 28.29 16.46
N THR A 465 -11.41 29.05 15.81
CA THR A 465 -12.86 28.82 15.89
C THR A 465 -13.28 27.55 15.16
N ILE A 466 -12.85 27.33 13.93
CA ILE A 466 -13.21 26.11 13.17
C ILE A 466 -12.57 24.86 13.79
N GLU A 467 -11.33 24.95 14.27
CA GLU A 467 -10.65 23.89 15.01
C GLU A 467 -11.49 23.46 16.22
N ARG A 468 -11.87 24.40 17.09
CA ARG A 468 -12.74 24.10 18.25
C ARG A 468 -14.08 23.51 17.84
N LEU A 469 -14.77 24.09 16.86
CA LEU A 469 -16.06 23.55 16.39
C LEU A 469 -15.91 22.12 15.87
N TYR A 470 -14.84 21.84 15.14
CA TYR A 470 -14.60 20.53 14.56
C TYR A 470 -14.23 19.49 15.64
N PHE A 471 -13.24 19.79 16.49
CA PHE A 471 -12.69 18.85 17.45
C PHE A 471 -13.50 18.73 18.75
N ASP A 472 -14.14 19.78 19.22
CA ASP A 472 -14.83 19.80 20.52
C ASP A 472 -16.36 19.66 20.41
N VAL A 473 -16.93 19.83 19.21
CA VAL A 473 -18.39 19.70 18.99
C VAL A 473 -18.70 18.66 17.92
N ALA A 474 -18.17 18.81 16.71
CA ALA A 474 -18.55 17.97 15.58
C ALA A 474 -18.05 16.52 15.72
N ILE A 475 -16.78 16.32 16.11
CA ILE A 475 -16.19 14.99 16.33
C ILE A 475 -16.92 14.20 17.45
N PRO A 476 -17.17 14.77 18.65
CA PRO A 476 -17.96 14.10 19.68
C PRO A 476 -19.37 13.74 19.22
N TRP A 477 -20.04 14.65 18.49
CA TRP A 477 -21.38 14.41 17.95
C TRP A 477 -21.40 13.24 16.94
N ILE A 478 -20.49 13.23 15.96
CA ILE A 478 -20.46 12.15 14.97
C ILE A 478 -20.02 10.82 15.59
N ALA A 479 -19.14 10.82 16.58
CA ALA A 479 -18.71 9.60 17.29
C ALA A 479 -19.91 8.92 17.96
N ARG A 480 -20.76 9.69 18.67
CA ARG A 480 -22.02 9.22 19.26
C ARG A 480 -22.97 8.67 18.19
N LEU A 481 -23.27 9.47 17.16
CA LEU A 481 -24.22 9.09 16.12
C LEU A 481 -23.77 7.82 15.38
N TYR A 482 -22.48 7.72 15.07
CA TYR A 482 -21.92 6.56 14.39
C TYR A 482 -21.95 5.32 15.29
N ALA A 483 -21.54 5.43 16.56
CA ALA A 483 -21.63 4.34 17.54
C ALA A 483 -23.07 3.81 17.69
N ASP A 484 -24.04 4.70 17.86
CA ASP A 484 -25.45 4.33 17.97
C ASP A 484 -25.97 3.62 16.71
N THR A 485 -25.58 4.13 15.53
CA THR A 485 -25.94 3.51 14.24
C THR A 485 -25.35 2.11 14.13
N MET A 486 -24.08 1.93 14.54
CA MET A 486 -23.39 0.65 14.54
C MET A 486 -23.96 -0.34 15.54
N ASN A 487 -24.41 0.13 16.70
CA ASN A 487 -25.09 -0.68 17.70
C ASN A 487 -26.38 -1.30 17.14
N VAL A 488 -27.21 -0.50 16.45
CA VAL A 488 -28.43 -0.98 15.79
C VAL A 488 -28.13 -2.02 14.71
N ILE A 489 -27.13 -1.74 13.87
CA ILE A 489 -26.74 -2.65 12.78
C ILE A 489 -26.33 -4.02 13.33
N HIS A 490 -25.40 -4.05 14.29
CA HIS A 490 -24.84 -5.32 14.77
C HIS A 490 -25.79 -6.09 15.67
N PHE A 491 -26.63 -5.41 16.45
CA PHE A 491 -27.77 -6.05 17.11
C PHE A 491 -28.66 -6.77 16.10
N SER A 492 -29.03 -6.08 15.03
CA SER A 492 -29.92 -6.62 13.99
C SER A 492 -29.29 -7.80 13.26
N HIS A 493 -27.98 -7.73 12.99
CA HIS A 493 -27.24 -8.79 12.29
C HIS A 493 -27.10 -10.05 13.16
N ASP A 494 -26.73 -9.94 14.44
CA ASP A 494 -26.65 -11.08 15.37
C ASP A 494 -28.02 -11.78 15.52
N ARG A 495 -29.12 -11.01 15.49
CA ARG A 495 -30.48 -11.55 15.64
C ARG A 495 -30.96 -12.33 14.42
N THR A 496 -30.76 -11.79 13.22
CA THR A 496 -31.43 -12.28 12.00
C THR A 496 -30.49 -13.02 11.04
N ASN A 497 -29.18 -12.72 11.08
CA ASN A 497 -28.20 -13.21 10.11
C ASN A 497 -26.86 -13.64 10.76
N TYR A 498 -26.92 -14.29 11.92
CA TYR A 498 -25.73 -14.78 12.64
C TYR A 498 -24.90 -15.79 11.81
N GLU A 499 -23.59 -15.55 11.71
CA GLU A 499 -22.60 -16.28 10.91
C GLU A 499 -22.17 -17.59 11.57
N SER A 500 -23.13 -18.48 11.84
CA SER A 500 -22.90 -19.65 12.68
C SER A 500 -21.77 -20.56 12.22
N MET A 501 -21.50 -20.67 10.91
CA MET A 501 -20.39 -21.48 10.40
C MET A 501 -19.03 -20.86 10.75
N GLN A 502 -18.81 -19.57 10.47
CA GLN A 502 -17.55 -18.89 10.81
C GLN A 502 -17.34 -18.87 12.33
N MET A 503 -18.40 -18.61 13.09
CA MET A 503 -18.33 -18.57 14.55
C MET A 503 -18.16 -19.95 15.20
N ALA A 504 -18.55 -21.03 14.52
CA ALA A 504 -18.28 -22.39 15.01
C ALA A 504 -16.79 -22.72 15.03
N LEU A 505 -16.00 -22.02 14.22
CA LEU A 505 -14.55 -22.13 14.13
C LEU A 505 -13.83 -21.05 14.95
N HIS A 506 -14.53 -20.42 15.91
CA HIS A 506 -13.94 -19.58 16.95
C HIS A 506 -13.99 -20.27 18.30
N ASN A 507 -13.20 -19.79 19.27
CA ASN A 507 -13.46 -20.04 20.68
C ASN A 507 -14.83 -19.47 21.07
N SER A 508 -15.51 -20.09 22.03
CA SER A 508 -16.90 -19.72 22.32
C SER A 508 -17.02 -18.37 23.03
N ASN A 509 -15.97 -17.93 23.73
CA ASN A 509 -15.81 -16.57 24.21
C ASN A 509 -14.99 -15.75 23.20
N VAL A 510 -15.67 -14.91 22.42
CA VAL A 510 -15.06 -14.12 21.33
C VAL A 510 -14.83 -12.67 21.78
N ASN A 511 -13.63 -12.15 21.53
CA ASN A 511 -13.32 -10.73 21.72
C ASN A 511 -13.89 -9.93 20.53
N ARG A 512 -14.57 -8.82 20.82
CA ARG A 512 -15.26 -8.02 19.80
C ARG A 512 -14.63 -6.65 19.69
N LEU A 513 -14.25 -6.29 18.47
CA LEU A 513 -13.78 -4.97 18.11
C LEU A 513 -14.83 -4.33 17.21
N MET A 514 -15.22 -3.08 17.46
CA MET A 514 -16.14 -2.34 16.59
C MET A 514 -15.34 -1.33 15.79
N ALA A 515 -15.32 -1.54 14.48
CA ALA A 515 -14.45 -0.85 13.54
C ALA A 515 -15.15 0.37 12.94
N PHE A 516 -14.61 1.56 13.20
CA PHE A 516 -15.08 2.84 12.68
C PHE A 516 -14.09 3.38 11.66
N GLY A 517 -14.54 3.63 10.42
CA GLY A 517 -13.64 4.14 9.38
C GLY A 517 -13.70 5.66 9.22
N ILE A 518 -12.60 6.26 8.79
CA ILE A 518 -12.48 7.67 8.37
C ILE A 518 -12.32 7.72 6.85
N ALA A 519 -13.05 8.62 6.18
CA ALA A 519 -12.80 9.01 4.80
C ALA A 519 -12.42 10.48 4.66
N GLY A 520 -11.44 10.73 3.79
CA GLY A 520 -10.97 12.08 3.44
C GLY A 520 -10.03 12.70 4.49
N LEU A 521 -9.20 11.89 5.13
CA LEU A 521 -8.24 12.34 6.15
C LEU A 521 -7.33 13.47 5.65
N SER A 522 -6.71 13.28 4.48
CA SER A 522 -5.84 14.29 3.87
C SER A 522 -6.59 15.56 3.49
N VAL A 523 -7.82 15.45 2.99
CA VAL A 523 -8.66 16.62 2.66
C VAL A 523 -8.99 17.44 3.91
N VAL A 524 -9.31 16.79 5.03
CA VAL A 524 -9.53 17.48 6.31
C VAL A 524 -8.25 18.15 6.79
N ALA A 525 -7.13 17.42 6.81
CA ALA A 525 -5.85 17.95 7.27
C ALA A 525 -5.39 19.15 6.42
N ASP A 526 -5.46 19.03 5.10
CA ASP A 526 -5.09 20.09 4.16
C ASP A 526 -6.05 21.28 4.25
N SER A 527 -7.35 21.05 4.51
CA SER A 527 -8.33 22.14 4.65
C SER A 527 -8.10 22.95 5.91
N LEU A 528 -7.85 22.28 7.04
CA LEU A 528 -7.50 22.95 8.29
C LEU A 528 -6.13 23.66 8.17
N SER A 529 -5.16 23.04 7.49
CA SER A 529 -3.87 23.66 7.16
C SER A 529 -4.04 24.90 6.30
N ALA A 530 -4.92 24.86 5.29
CA ALA A 530 -5.21 25.99 4.43
C ALA A 530 -5.83 27.15 5.20
N ILE A 531 -6.76 26.89 6.12
CA ILE A 531 -7.35 27.91 7.00
C ILE A 531 -6.29 28.48 7.96
N LYS A 532 -5.40 27.63 8.49
CA LYS A 532 -4.36 28.04 9.46
C LYS A 532 -3.27 28.91 8.85
N HIS A 533 -2.90 28.61 7.61
CA HIS A 533 -1.71 29.15 6.96
C HIS A 533 -2.02 30.01 5.73
N GLY A 534 -3.29 30.10 5.33
CA GLY A 534 -3.75 30.95 4.26
C GLY A 534 -5.01 31.70 4.66
N ASP A 535 -5.15 32.94 4.17
CA ASP A 535 -6.40 33.69 4.31
C ASP A 535 -7.44 33.11 3.35
N VAL A 536 -8.28 32.20 3.87
CA VAL A 536 -9.37 31.52 3.14
C VAL A 536 -10.70 32.18 3.48
N PHE A 537 -11.49 32.55 2.47
CA PHE A 537 -12.80 33.20 2.58
C PHE A 537 -13.90 32.25 2.08
N PRO A 538 -15.04 32.13 2.78
CA PRO A 538 -16.16 31.31 2.32
C PRO A 538 -16.92 32.04 1.21
N VAL A 539 -17.32 31.31 0.17
CA VAL A 539 -18.27 31.79 -0.85
C VAL A 539 -19.63 31.20 -0.55
N ARG A 540 -20.59 32.04 -0.19
CA ARG A 540 -21.94 31.63 0.19
C ARG A 540 -22.95 31.86 -0.93
N ASN A 541 -23.95 30.98 -1.03
CA ASN A 541 -25.08 31.14 -1.96
C ASN A 541 -26.24 31.93 -1.31
N ASP A 542 -27.33 32.14 -2.05
CA ASP A 542 -28.52 32.87 -1.57
C ASP A 542 -29.19 32.26 -0.31
N LYS A 543 -28.87 31.00 0.03
CA LYS A 543 -29.35 30.33 1.24
C LYS A 543 -28.37 30.44 2.42
N GLY A 544 -27.27 31.17 2.25
CA GLY A 544 -26.21 31.32 3.25
C GLY A 544 -25.28 30.11 3.37
N LEU A 545 -25.40 29.13 2.46
CA LEU A 545 -24.53 27.94 2.49
C LEU A 545 -23.23 28.23 1.76
N THR A 546 -22.11 27.90 2.40
CA THR A 546 -20.78 27.89 1.79
C THR A 546 -20.72 26.82 0.71
N VAL A 547 -20.53 27.26 -0.53
CA VAL A 547 -20.49 26.42 -1.74
C VAL A 547 -19.11 26.40 -2.41
N ASP A 548 -18.25 27.38 -2.10
CA ASP A 548 -16.89 27.49 -2.63
C ASP A 548 -15.98 28.27 -1.65
N PHE A 549 -14.68 28.38 -1.96
CA PHE A 549 -13.68 29.08 -1.16
C PHE A 549 -12.74 29.92 -2.03
N ILE A 550 -12.38 31.11 -1.54
CA ILE A 550 -11.39 31.98 -2.20
C ILE A 550 -10.21 32.17 -1.25
N ARG A 551 -8.98 32.10 -1.78
CA ARG A 551 -7.77 32.46 -1.03
C ARG A 551 -7.34 33.87 -1.41
N ALA A 552 -6.93 34.70 -0.44
CA ALA A 552 -6.37 36.02 -0.73
C ALA A 552 -5.12 35.94 -1.62
N ASN A 553 -4.31 34.89 -1.44
CA ASN A 553 -3.17 34.59 -2.29
C ASN A 553 -3.30 33.18 -2.89
N PRO A 554 -3.96 33.02 -4.05
CA PRO A 554 -4.11 31.72 -4.71
C PRO A 554 -2.77 31.07 -5.11
N SER A 555 -1.73 31.89 -5.35
CA SER A 555 -0.37 31.43 -5.65
C SER A 555 0.48 31.15 -4.41
N GLY A 556 -0.05 31.40 -3.20
CA GLY A 556 0.65 31.12 -1.96
C GLY A 556 0.78 29.61 -1.73
N ASP A 557 2.01 29.16 -1.48
CA ASP A 557 2.26 27.79 -1.05
C ASP A 557 1.63 27.52 0.34
N LEU A 558 1.00 26.37 0.48
CA LEU A 558 0.46 25.88 1.75
C LEU A 558 1.13 24.56 2.13
N PRO A 559 1.30 24.28 3.44
CA PRO A 559 1.63 22.93 3.87
C PRO A 559 0.49 21.97 3.51
N VAL A 560 0.81 20.90 2.80
CA VAL A 560 -0.14 19.83 2.45
C VAL A 560 0.45 18.46 2.82
N PHE A 561 -0.41 17.58 3.34
CA PHE A 561 -0.07 16.27 3.86
C PHE A 561 0.60 15.41 2.78
N GLY A 562 1.62 14.63 3.16
CA GLY A 562 2.40 13.81 2.23
C GLY A 562 3.74 14.39 1.80
N ASN A 563 4.21 15.46 2.46
CA ASN A 563 5.45 16.14 2.12
C ASN A 563 6.47 16.17 3.26
N ASN A 564 6.25 15.34 4.29
CA ASN A 564 7.00 15.30 5.54
C ASN A 564 7.04 16.68 6.25
N ASP A 565 5.91 17.40 6.24
CA ASP A 565 5.75 18.71 6.89
C ASP A 565 4.89 18.59 8.14
N ASP A 566 5.52 18.71 9.31
CA ASP A 566 4.89 18.57 10.62
C ASP A 566 3.71 19.52 10.86
N ARG A 567 3.62 20.67 10.16
CA ARG A 567 2.52 21.60 10.35
C ARG A 567 1.16 21.02 9.97
N VAL A 568 1.13 20.15 8.96
CA VAL A 568 -0.09 19.51 8.46
C VAL A 568 -0.13 18.03 8.83
N ASP A 569 1.01 17.34 8.92
CA ASP A 569 1.07 15.96 9.40
C ASP A 569 0.50 15.85 10.82
N LYS A 570 0.77 16.82 11.72
CA LYS A 570 0.20 16.84 13.08
C LYS A 570 -1.31 17.02 13.09
N ILE A 571 -1.88 17.76 12.15
CA ILE A 571 -3.33 17.91 12.03
C ILE A 571 -3.95 16.56 11.64
N ALA A 572 -3.35 15.83 10.69
CA ALA A 572 -3.83 14.49 10.31
C ALA A 572 -3.79 13.50 11.49
N ILE A 573 -2.73 13.56 12.31
CA ILE A 573 -2.60 12.77 13.54
C ILE A 573 -3.72 13.13 14.52
N GLU A 574 -3.92 14.42 14.78
CA GLU A 574 -4.91 14.91 15.74
C GLU A 574 -6.35 14.51 15.35
N VAL A 575 -6.70 14.56 14.06
CA VAL A 575 -8.01 14.08 13.56
C VAL A 575 -8.27 12.63 13.94
N VAL A 576 -7.25 11.77 13.78
CA VAL A 576 -7.35 10.35 14.12
C VAL A 576 -7.44 10.16 15.63
N GLU A 577 -6.57 10.82 16.40
CA GLU A 577 -6.49 10.70 17.86
C GLU A 577 -7.79 11.13 18.53
N ARG A 578 -8.28 12.32 18.19
CA ARG A 578 -9.50 12.90 18.77
C ARG A 578 -10.73 12.07 18.42
N PHE A 579 -10.84 11.60 17.19
CA PHE A 579 -11.95 10.73 16.79
C PHE A 579 -11.91 9.38 17.53
N HIS A 580 -10.73 8.78 17.68
CA HIS A 580 -10.56 7.57 18.46
C HIS A 580 -10.97 7.78 19.92
N GLU A 581 -10.51 8.86 20.56
CA GLU A 581 -10.81 9.19 21.96
C GLU A 581 -12.31 9.36 22.21
N GLU A 582 -13.04 10.07 21.33
CA GLU A 582 -14.48 10.23 21.47
C GLU A 582 -15.25 8.91 21.26
N LEU A 583 -14.76 8.02 20.39
CA LEU A 583 -15.34 6.69 20.20
C LEU A 583 -15.13 5.78 21.42
N GLN A 584 -14.01 5.88 22.13
CA GLN A 584 -13.78 5.10 23.37
C GLN A 584 -14.77 5.46 24.49
N LYS A 585 -15.39 6.65 24.44
CA LYS A 585 -16.39 7.09 25.43
C LYS A 585 -17.78 6.49 25.17
N GLN A 586 -18.03 5.93 23.99
CA GLN A 586 -19.36 5.48 23.60
C GLN A 586 -19.67 4.06 24.13
N PRO A 587 -20.90 3.79 24.58
CA PRO A 587 -21.33 2.44 24.88
C PRO A 587 -21.53 1.65 23.59
N LEU A 588 -20.88 0.50 23.46
CA LEU A 588 -20.92 -0.32 22.25
C LEU A 588 -21.61 -1.67 22.47
N TYR A 589 -22.34 -2.13 21.45
CA TYR A 589 -23.08 -3.38 21.47
C TYR A 589 -22.18 -4.56 21.84
N ARG A 590 -22.65 -5.36 22.81
CA ARG A 590 -21.92 -6.49 23.41
C ARG A 590 -20.55 -6.10 23.99
N ASN A 591 -20.42 -4.87 24.49
CA ASN A 591 -19.18 -4.34 25.07
C ASN A 591 -17.99 -4.48 24.12
N ALA A 592 -18.23 -4.31 22.82
CA ALA A 592 -17.15 -4.28 21.84
C ALA A 592 -16.20 -3.11 22.15
N LYS A 593 -14.93 -3.25 21.77
CA LYS A 593 -13.94 -2.16 21.89
C LYS A 593 -13.92 -1.35 20.61
N ALA A 594 -14.00 -0.03 20.70
CA ALA A 594 -13.85 0.83 19.52
C ALA A 594 -12.45 0.69 18.93
N THR A 595 -12.37 0.58 17.60
CA THR A 595 -11.14 0.68 16.81
C THR A 595 -11.40 1.60 15.63
N VAL A 596 -10.38 2.35 15.19
CA VAL A 596 -10.48 3.26 14.04
C VAL A 596 -9.69 2.71 12.85
N ALA A 597 -10.15 2.98 11.63
CA ALA A 597 -9.39 2.77 10.41
C ALA A 597 -9.34 4.02 9.54
N ALA A 598 -8.14 4.37 9.05
CA ALA A 598 -7.98 5.30 7.93
C ALA A 598 -8.05 4.49 6.61
N LEU A 599 -9.26 4.10 6.24
CA LEU A 599 -9.55 3.20 5.10
C LEU A 599 -10.85 3.62 4.42
N THR A 600 -10.82 3.78 3.10
CA THR A 600 -11.99 4.20 2.31
C THR A 600 -12.58 3.14 1.40
N ILE A 601 -11.78 2.15 0.95
CA ILE A 601 -12.13 1.36 -0.25
C ILE A 601 -12.34 2.34 -1.42
N THR A 602 -13.39 2.18 -2.22
CA THR A 602 -13.78 3.12 -3.28
C THR A 602 -14.82 4.14 -2.83
N SER A 603 -15.15 4.19 -1.53
CA SER A 603 -15.98 5.26 -0.97
C SER A 603 -15.34 6.64 -1.09
N ASN A 604 -14.04 6.75 -1.37
CA ASN A 604 -13.38 8.02 -1.67
C ASN A 604 -14.01 8.72 -2.90
N VAL A 605 -14.44 7.94 -3.90
CA VAL A 605 -15.15 8.46 -5.08
C VAL A 605 -16.61 8.79 -4.75
N VAL A 606 -17.31 7.91 -4.03
CA VAL A 606 -18.73 8.12 -3.67
C VAL A 606 -18.90 9.32 -2.73
N TYR A 607 -18.07 9.43 -1.70
CA TYR A 607 -18.11 10.58 -0.79
C TYR A 607 -17.64 11.85 -1.48
N GLY A 608 -16.55 11.80 -2.26
CA GLY A 608 -16.08 12.95 -3.03
C GLY A 608 -17.16 13.53 -3.95
N LYS A 609 -17.85 12.67 -4.72
CA LYS A 609 -18.98 13.03 -5.58
C LYS A 609 -20.13 13.72 -4.83
N ASN A 610 -20.35 13.36 -3.57
CA ASN A 610 -21.42 13.90 -2.73
C ASN A 610 -20.90 14.91 -1.69
N THR A 611 -19.74 15.51 -1.93
CA THR A 611 -19.15 16.55 -1.07
C THR A 611 -18.79 17.79 -1.89
N GLY A 612 -19.16 18.96 -1.38
CA GLY A 612 -18.87 20.27 -1.97
C GLY A 612 -17.39 20.62 -2.02
N ALA A 613 -17.07 21.80 -2.54
CA ALA A 613 -15.71 22.32 -2.53
C ALA A 613 -15.18 22.43 -1.09
N THR A 614 -13.87 22.40 -0.90
CA THR A 614 -13.25 22.44 0.43
C THR A 614 -12.15 23.50 0.52
N PRO A 615 -11.82 23.99 1.75
CA PRO A 615 -10.84 25.06 1.96
C PRO A 615 -9.44 24.80 1.37
N ASP A 616 -9.07 23.54 1.22
CA ASP A 616 -7.82 23.10 0.57
C ASP A 616 -7.78 23.30 -0.96
N GLY A 617 -8.86 23.82 -1.55
CA GLY A 617 -8.99 24.06 -3.00
C GLY A 617 -9.45 22.84 -3.80
N ARG A 618 -9.82 21.73 -3.16
CA ARG A 618 -10.43 20.58 -3.85
C ARG A 618 -11.82 20.96 -4.37
N ALA A 619 -12.11 20.66 -5.64
CA ALA A 619 -13.34 21.09 -6.29
C ALA A 619 -14.55 20.23 -5.86
N ALA A 620 -15.76 20.81 -5.86
CA ALA A 620 -16.98 20.06 -5.57
C ALA A 620 -17.10 18.79 -6.46
N GLY A 621 -17.40 17.64 -5.85
CA GLY A 621 -17.58 16.38 -6.57
C GLY A 621 -16.30 15.61 -6.95
N GLU A 622 -15.12 16.22 -6.84
CA GLU A 622 -13.83 15.53 -7.04
C GLU A 622 -13.62 14.40 -6.00
N ALA A 623 -12.89 13.34 -6.36
CA ALA A 623 -12.69 12.21 -5.45
C ALA A 623 -11.77 12.58 -4.28
N PHE A 624 -11.95 11.94 -3.11
CA PHE A 624 -10.94 11.98 -2.07
C PHE A 624 -9.76 11.07 -2.41
N ALA A 625 -8.65 11.23 -1.69
CA ALA A 625 -7.59 10.25 -1.68
C ALA A 625 -8.06 8.90 -1.09
N PRO A 626 -7.54 7.75 -1.56
CA PRO A 626 -7.87 6.45 -0.99
C PRO A 626 -7.23 6.26 0.40
N GLY A 627 -8.00 5.79 1.38
CA GLY A 627 -7.49 5.50 2.72
C GLY A 627 -6.83 6.71 3.39
N ALA A 628 -5.56 6.55 3.76
CA ALA A 628 -4.71 7.55 4.40
C ALA A 628 -3.75 8.24 3.41
N ASN A 629 -3.94 8.09 2.10
CA ASN A 629 -3.08 8.71 1.11
C ASN A 629 -3.11 10.26 1.17
N PRO A 630 -2.00 10.91 0.79
CA PRO A 630 -2.01 12.31 0.38
C PRO A 630 -3.04 12.62 -0.71
N GLY A 631 -3.47 13.88 -0.80
CA GLY A 631 -4.30 14.36 -1.90
C GLY A 631 -3.63 14.12 -3.25
N HIS A 632 -4.41 13.84 -4.30
CA HIS A 632 -3.87 13.53 -5.63
C HIS A 632 -2.93 14.63 -6.14
N GLY A 633 -1.66 14.30 -6.42
CA GLY A 633 -0.65 15.25 -6.91
C GLY A 633 -0.13 16.25 -5.87
N ARG A 634 -0.49 16.12 -4.59
CA ARG A 634 -0.07 17.04 -3.52
C ARG A 634 1.22 16.63 -2.83
N ASP A 635 1.55 15.35 -2.83
CA ASP A 635 2.82 14.80 -2.35
C ASP A 635 3.93 14.98 -3.39
N GLN A 636 4.51 16.19 -3.39
CA GLN A 636 5.47 16.66 -4.39
C GLN A 636 6.93 16.53 -3.93
N ASN A 637 7.19 16.26 -2.65
CA ASN A 637 8.55 16.14 -2.10
C ASN A 637 9.20 14.74 -2.27
N GLY A 638 8.68 13.95 -3.22
CA GLY A 638 9.22 12.63 -3.58
C GLY A 638 8.73 11.49 -2.69
N VAL A 639 9.19 10.27 -3.02
CA VAL A 639 8.76 8.99 -2.42
C VAL A 639 8.94 8.99 -0.91
N LEU A 640 10.14 9.33 -0.43
CA LEU A 640 10.48 9.19 0.99
C LEU A 640 9.64 10.14 1.86
N ALA A 641 9.40 11.36 1.39
CA ALA A 641 8.57 12.33 2.11
C ALA A 641 7.10 11.88 2.22
N SER A 642 6.52 11.38 1.12
CA SER A 642 5.16 10.84 1.08
C SER A 642 4.99 9.67 2.04
N LEU A 643 5.90 8.69 1.98
CA LEU A 643 5.90 7.54 2.86
C LEU A 643 6.10 7.94 4.33
N SER A 644 7.02 8.86 4.64
CA SER A 644 7.26 9.32 6.01
C SER A 644 6.08 10.09 6.61
N SER A 645 5.36 10.93 5.86
CA SER A 645 4.14 11.58 6.36
C SER A 645 3.08 10.56 6.81
N VAL A 646 2.86 9.51 6.01
CA VAL A 646 1.88 8.47 6.35
C VAL A 646 2.37 7.59 7.51
N ALA A 647 3.68 7.33 7.60
CA ALA A 647 4.29 6.56 8.69
C ALA A 647 4.07 7.20 10.07
N LYS A 648 3.89 8.52 10.15
CA LYS A 648 3.61 9.24 11.41
C LYS A 648 2.22 8.95 11.99
N LEU A 649 1.28 8.42 11.21
CA LEU A 649 -0.08 8.17 11.71
C LEU A 649 -0.08 7.05 12.78
N PRO A 650 -0.72 7.27 13.95
CA PRO A 650 -0.57 6.36 15.09
C PRO A 650 -1.45 5.11 14.94
N TYR A 651 -0.82 3.98 14.61
CA TYR A 651 -1.55 2.70 14.47
C TYR A 651 -2.27 2.26 15.76
N GLU A 652 -1.72 2.56 16.93
CA GLU A 652 -2.37 2.29 18.22
C GLU A 652 -3.75 2.94 18.38
N LYS A 653 -4.01 4.04 17.67
CA LYS A 653 -5.33 4.69 17.60
C LYS A 653 -6.13 4.19 16.40
N CYS A 654 -5.45 3.76 15.35
CA CYS A 654 -5.99 3.19 14.12
C CYS A 654 -5.89 1.65 14.05
N MET A 655 -6.21 0.93 15.14
CA MET A 655 -6.04 -0.53 15.20
C MET A 655 -6.90 -1.34 14.20
N ASP A 656 -7.87 -0.72 13.50
CA ASP A 656 -8.57 -1.37 12.38
C ASP A 656 -7.87 -1.16 11.02
N GLY A 657 -6.80 -0.36 11.01
CA GLY A 657 -5.79 -0.28 9.95
C GLY A 657 -5.64 1.10 9.30
N ILE A 658 -4.43 1.41 8.84
CA ILE A 658 -4.09 2.62 8.09
C ILE A 658 -3.73 2.20 6.66
N SER A 659 -4.56 2.53 5.67
CA SER A 659 -4.34 2.09 4.29
C SER A 659 -3.61 3.13 3.46
N ASN A 660 -2.39 2.82 3.02
CA ASN A 660 -1.62 3.60 2.05
C ASN A 660 -1.50 2.87 0.70
N THR A 661 -1.72 3.57 -0.40
CA THR A 661 -1.57 3.05 -1.76
C THR A 661 -0.48 3.79 -2.52
N PHE A 662 0.67 3.13 -2.64
CA PHE A 662 1.87 3.66 -3.26
C PHE A 662 1.95 3.26 -4.73
N CYS A 663 2.27 4.24 -5.59
CA CYS A 663 2.48 4.03 -7.01
C CYS A 663 3.84 4.60 -7.42
N VAL A 664 4.64 3.77 -8.08
CA VAL A 664 6.01 4.10 -8.47
C VAL A 664 6.27 3.68 -9.91
N LEU A 665 7.03 4.48 -10.64
CA LEU A 665 7.46 4.13 -11.98
C LEU A 665 8.49 2.99 -11.92
N PRO A 666 8.50 2.04 -12.87
CA PRO A 666 9.53 1.00 -12.92
C PRO A 666 10.96 1.54 -12.91
N SER A 667 11.20 2.66 -13.63
CA SER A 667 12.51 3.34 -13.67
C SER A 667 12.90 3.98 -12.34
N ALA A 668 11.94 4.36 -11.50
CA ALA A 668 12.21 4.93 -10.19
C ALA A 668 12.81 3.92 -9.20
N LEU A 669 12.57 2.61 -9.41
CA LEU A 669 13.18 1.55 -8.61
C LEU A 669 14.59 1.17 -9.11
N GLY A 670 15.05 1.75 -10.22
CA GLY A 670 16.32 1.45 -10.85
C GLY A 670 16.17 1.13 -12.33
N PHE A 671 17.20 1.47 -13.11
CA PHE A 671 17.23 1.21 -14.54
C PHE A 671 17.51 -0.26 -14.86
N ASP A 672 18.34 -0.92 -14.06
CA ASP A 672 18.59 -2.36 -14.12
C ASP A 672 17.42 -3.15 -13.50
N PRO A 673 16.67 -3.94 -14.29
CA PRO A 673 15.58 -4.76 -13.77
C PRO A 673 15.98 -5.70 -12.62
N GLU A 674 17.23 -6.18 -12.58
CA GLU A 674 17.73 -7.10 -11.54
C GLU A 674 17.92 -6.39 -10.18
N GLN A 675 18.09 -5.06 -10.19
CA GLN A 675 18.27 -4.25 -8.98
C GLN A 675 16.94 -3.80 -8.37
N ARG A 676 15.89 -3.64 -9.18
CA ARG A 676 14.58 -3.12 -8.73
C ARG A 676 13.99 -3.87 -7.53
N PRO A 677 14.06 -5.22 -7.45
CA PRO A 677 13.61 -5.94 -6.26
C PRO A 677 14.33 -5.51 -5.00
N THR A 678 15.66 -5.33 -5.07
CA THR A 678 16.48 -4.85 -3.95
C THR A 678 16.03 -3.48 -3.49
N THR A 679 15.85 -2.54 -4.43
CA THR A 679 15.40 -1.17 -4.12
C THR A 679 14.03 -1.16 -3.45
N LEU A 680 13.08 -1.95 -3.97
CA LEU A 680 11.76 -2.06 -3.38
C LEU A 680 11.81 -2.69 -1.97
N VAL A 681 12.66 -3.69 -1.75
CA VAL A 681 12.90 -4.25 -0.41
C VAL A 681 13.42 -3.17 0.54
N THR A 682 14.39 -2.36 0.12
CA THR A 682 14.93 -1.26 0.94
C THR A 682 13.86 -0.23 1.27
N LEU A 683 13.01 0.16 0.31
CA LEU A 683 11.89 1.08 0.56
C LEU A 683 10.89 0.51 1.59
N LEU A 684 10.53 -0.77 1.46
CA LEU A 684 9.64 -1.45 2.40
C LEU A 684 10.27 -1.54 3.80
N ASP A 685 11.55 -1.90 3.90
CA ASP A 685 12.26 -1.97 5.18
C ASP A 685 12.36 -0.60 5.86
N GLY A 686 12.65 0.47 5.12
CA GLY A 686 12.66 1.83 5.68
C GLY A 686 11.27 2.30 6.13
N TYR A 687 10.22 2.03 5.35
CA TYR A 687 8.85 2.42 5.68
C TYR A 687 8.35 1.70 6.94
N PHE A 688 8.50 0.38 6.99
CA PHE A 688 8.06 -0.42 8.13
C PHE A 688 8.99 -0.27 9.36
N GLY A 689 10.26 0.08 9.16
CA GLY A 689 11.18 0.46 10.23
C GLY A 689 10.77 1.73 10.97
N GLN A 690 9.97 2.59 10.32
CA GLN A 690 9.36 3.78 10.94
C GLN A 690 7.99 3.50 11.58
N ASN A 691 7.68 2.24 11.90
CA ASN A 691 6.40 1.83 12.49
C ASN A 691 5.18 2.16 11.61
N ALA A 692 5.35 2.31 10.29
CA ALA A 692 4.22 2.45 9.38
C ALA A 692 3.40 1.15 9.33
N HIS A 693 2.09 1.22 9.05
CA HIS A 693 1.21 0.06 9.15
C HIS A 693 1.13 -0.80 7.88
N HIS A 694 0.65 -0.24 6.75
CA HIS A 694 0.35 -1.00 5.54
C HIS A 694 0.81 -0.24 4.28
N LEU A 695 1.18 -0.99 3.24
CA LEU A 695 1.48 -0.47 1.92
C LEU A 695 0.92 -1.37 0.80
N ASN A 696 0.10 -0.80 -0.09
CA ASN A 696 -0.11 -1.37 -1.42
C ASN A 696 0.99 -0.87 -2.34
N VAL A 697 1.54 -1.75 -3.18
CA VAL A 697 2.57 -1.39 -4.15
C VAL A 697 2.05 -1.59 -5.57
N ASN A 698 1.98 -0.49 -6.32
CA ASN A 698 1.80 -0.49 -7.76
C ASN A 698 3.11 -0.07 -8.44
N VAL A 699 3.61 -0.88 -9.35
CA VAL A 699 4.78 -0.58 -10.19
C VAL A 699 4.31 -0.46 -11.64
N LEU A 700 3.86 0.73 -12.02
CA LEU A 700 3.18 0.98 -13.29
C LEU A 700 3.36 2.44 -13.74
N SER A 701 3.03 2.72 -15.00
CA SER A 701 3.11 4.06 -15.58
C SER A 701 1.72 4.61 -15.94
N ARG A 702 1.63 5.94 -16.05
CA ARG A 702 0.40 6.64 -16.45
C ARG A 702 0.00 6.27 -17.87
N GLU A 703 0.98 6.20 -18.76
CA GLU A 703 0.82 5.84 -20.17
C GLU A 703 0.24 4.43 -20.31
N LEU A 704 0.67 3.49 -19.47
CA LEU A 704 0.09 2.14 -19.43
C LEU A 704 -1.40 2.17 -19.07
N LEU A 705 -1.79 2.95 -18.05
CA LEU A 705 -3.19 3.05 -17.64
C LEU A 705 -4.04 3.78 -18.68
N GLU A 706 -3.52 4.82 -19.32
CA GLU A 706 -4.20 5.54 -20.39
C GLU A 706 -4.39 4.66 -21.63
N ASP A 707 -3.39 3.84 -21.99
CA ASP A 707 -3.53 2.87 -23.08
C ASP A 707 -4.54 1.77 -22.70
N ALA A 708 -4.53 1.31 -21.45
CA ALA A 708 -5.50 0.33 -20.97
C ALA A 708 -6.94 0.88 -20.84
N ASP A 709 -7.10 2.19 -20.64
CA ASP A 709 -8.41 2.85 -20.62
C ASP A 709 -9.01 2.92 -22.02
N LYS A 710 -8.17 3.22 -23.02
CA LYS A 710 -8.52 3.30 -24.44
C LYS A 710 -8.69 1.94 -25.11
N ASN A 711 -7.83 0.98 -24.77
CA ASN A 711 -7.71 -0.35 -25.39
C ASN A 711 -7.79 -1.47 -24.33
N PRO A 712 -8.90 -1.61 -23.59
CA PRO A 712 -9.01 -2.55 -22.46
C PRO A 712 -8.83 -4.02 -22.86
N GLU A 713 -9.14 -4.39 -24.10
CA GLU A 713 -8.96 -5.73 -24.68
C GLU A 713 -7.49 -6.15 -24.81
N LYS A 714 -6.56 -5.19 -24.89
CA LYS A 714 -5.11 -5.44 -24.89
C LYS A 714 -4.60 -5.82 -23.48
N TYR A 715 -5.36 -5.47 -22.44
CA TYR A 715 -4.96 -5.60 -21.04
C TYR A 715 -5.98 -6.38 -20.18
N PRO A 716 -6.42 -7.58 -20.59
CA PRO A 716 -7.53 -8.30 -19.93
C PRO A 716 -7.24 -8.73 -18.49
N ASN A 717 -5.95 -8.82 -18.13
CA ASN A 717 -5.48 -9.25 -16.82
C ASN A 717 -4.72 -8.15 -16.06
N LEU A 718 -4.71 -6.90 -16.57
CA LEU A 718 -4.11 -5.77 -15.85
C LEU A 718 -4.85 -5.56 -14.53
N SER A 719 -4.15 -5.81 -13.44
CA SER A 719 -4.64 -5.73 -12.08
C SER A 719 -3.86 -4.66 -11.33
N ILE A 720 -4.54 -3.90 -10.48
CA ILE A 720 -3.97 -2.78 -9.74
C ILE A 720 -4.45 -2.79 -8.30
N ARG A 721 -3.62 -2.30 -7.38
CA ARG A 721 -4.01 -2.04 -6.01
C ARG A 721 -4.73 -0.68 -5.91
N VAL A 722 -5.87 -0.62 -5.23
CA VAL A 722 -6.68 0.61 -5.20
C VAL A 722 -6.88 1.21 -3.81
N SER A 723 -7.24 0.43 -2.78
CA SER A 723 -7.43 0.94 -1.41
C SER A 723 -7.50 -0.23 -0.42
N GLY A 724 -6.38 -0.95 -0.30
CA GLY A 724 -6.22 -2.13 0.57
C GLY A 724 -6.70 -3.44 -0.06
N TYR A 725 -6.96 -3.44 -1.37
CA TYR A 725 -7.26 -4.64 -2.15
C TYR A 725 -6.91 -4.38 -3.62
N CYS A 726 -6.94 -5.44 -4.41
CA CYS A 726 -6.65 -5.41 -5.83
C CYS A 726 -7.94 -5.49 -6.68
N VAL A 727 -7.91 -4.94 -7.88
CA VAL A 727 -9.00 -5.02 -8.88
C VAL A 727 -8.43 -5.16 -10.28
N LYS A 728 -9.18 -5.77 -11.19
CA LYS A 728 -8.90 -5.65 -12.62
C LYS A 728 -9.24 -4.23 -13.06
N PHE A 729 -8.32 -3.55 -13.75
CA PHE A 729 -8.52 -2.16 -14.18
C PHE A 729 -9.76 -2.01 -15.08
N SER A 730 -10.02 -3.00 -15.94
CA SER A 730 -11.20 -3.06 -16.81
C SER A 730 -12.55 -3.23 -16.10
N ARG A 731 -12.54 -3.59 -14.80
CA ARG A 731 -13.76 -3.71 -13.97
C ARG A 731 -14.08 -2.42 -13.20
N LEU A 732 -13.24 -1.39 -13.30
CA LEU A 732 -13.50 -0.08 -12.72
C LEU A 732 -14.41 0.75 -13.63
N SER A 733 -15.29 1.54 -13.03
CA SER A 733 -16.08 2.53 -13.78
C SER A 733 -15.19 3.64 -14.36
N PRO A 734 -15.65 4.40 -15.37
CA PRO A 734 -14.87 5.52 -15.91
C PRO A 734 -14.43 6.54 -14.85
N ALA A 735 -15.30 6.85 -13.87
CA ALA A 735 -14.96 7.75 -12.78
C ALA A 735 -13.86 7.18 -11.86
N GLN A 736 -13.90 5.88 -11.58
CA GLN A 736 -12.89 5.19 -10.78
C GLN A 736 -11.56 5.09 -11.54
N ARG A 737 -11.56 4.80 -12.85
CA ARG A 737 -10.35 4.81 -13.68
C ARG A 737 -9.70 6.19 -13.72
N LYS A 738 -10.51 7.25 -13.87
CA LYS A 738 -10.02 8.64 -13.81
C LYS A 738 -9.37 8.96 -12.46
N GLU A 739 -9.98 8.53 -11.34
CA GLU A 739 -9.38 8.72 -10.01
C GLU A 739 -8.05 7.98 -9.88
N VAL A 740 -7.98 6.71 -10.29
CA VAL A 740 -6.73 5.94 -10.24
C VAL A 740 -5.64 6.61 -11.08
N MET A 741 -5.97 7.06 -12.29
CA MET A 741 -5.01 7.79 -13.12
C MET A 741 -4.59 9.10 -12.45
N ALA A 742 -5.48 9.84 -11.78
CA ALA A 742 -5.12 11.09 -11.13
C ALA A 742 -4.13 10.96 -9.95
N ARG A 743 -3.94 9.75 -9.41
CA ARG A 743 -3.01 9.52 -8.30
C ARG A 743 -1.56 9.87 -8.65
N THR A 744 -0.81 10.24 -7.62
CA THR A 744 0.63 10.47 -7.69
C THR A 744 1.34 9.18 -8.09
N MET A 745 2.23 9.29 -9.08
CA MET A 745 3.11 8.21 -9.53
C MET A 745 4.53 8.71 -9.40
N HIS A 746 5.28 8.15 -8.45
CA HIS A 746 6.59 8.69 -8.12
C HIS A 746 7.67 8.28 -9.15
N SER A 747 8.48 9.26 -9.55
CA SER A 747 9.71 9.10 -10.33
C SER A 747 10.94 8.91 -9.44
N SER A 748 12.08 8.59 -10.05
CA SER A 748 13.38 8.39 -9.37
C SER A 748 13.89 9.64 -8.67
N SER A 749 13.49 10.85 -9.06
CA SER A 749 13.92 12.08 -8.41
C SER A 749 12.89 13.20 -8.52
N VAL A 750 12.81 14.02 -7.47
CA VAL A 750 12.28 15.39 -7.50
C VAL A 750 13.39 16.29 -7.00
N ALA A 751 13.95 17.11 -7.89
CA ALA A 751 14.99 18.05 -7.54
C ALA A 751 14.37 19.26 -6.82
N HIS A 752 14.72 19.46 -5.56
CA HIS A 752 14.36 20.65 -4.81
C HIS A 752 15.43 21.71 -4.96
N SER A 753 15.05 22.90 -5.41
CA SER A 753 15.94 24.07 -5.39
C SER A 753 16.28 24.46 -3.94
N VAL A 754 17.47 25.01 -3.70
CA VAL A 754 17.86 25.43 -2.34
C VAL A 754 16.89 26.46 -1.75
N THR A 755 16.33 27.34 -2.57
CA THR A 755 15.30 28.30 -2.12
C THR A 755 14.02 27.58 -1.66
N SER A 756 13.59 26.53 -2.36
CA SER A 756 12.45 25.71 -1.91
C SER A 756 12.75 24.95 -0.62
N VAL A 757 13.99 24.48 -0.42
CA VAL A 757 14.40 23.79 0.81
C VAL A 757 14.42 24.73 2.01
N GLN A 758 14.99 25.92 1.88
CA GLN A 758 14.97 26.95 2.92
C GLN A 758 13.54 27.39 3.24
N ALA A 759 12.69 27.54 2.21
CA ALA A 759 11.28 27.86 2.39
C ALA A 759 10.53 26.74 3.13
N LEU A 760 10.73 25.47 2.78
CA LEU A 760 10.18 24.30 3.48
C LEU A 760 10.62 24.24 4.96
N ARG A 761 11.84 24.70 5.28
CA ARG A 761 12.36 24.72 6.65
C ARG A 761 11.89 25.89 7.50
N ALA A 762 11.88 27.12 6.96
CA ALA A 762 11.33 28.29 7.65
C ALA A 762 9.85 28.09 8.01
N ARG A 763 9.22 27.18 7.27
CA ARG A 763 7.86 26.69 7.41
C ARG A 763 7.71 25.63 8.51
N SER A 764 8.61 24.64 8.64
CA SER A 764 8.59 23.71 9.78
C SER A 764 9.00 24.44 11.07
N ASN A 765 8.08 24.64 12.01
CA ASN A 765 8.21 25.46 13.24
C ASN A 765 9.22 24.93 14.30
N GLY A 766 10.42 24.53 13.89
CA GLY A 766 11.56 24.41 14.80
C GLY A 766 12.15 25.80 15.02
N ARG A 767 12.18 26.28 16.28
CA ARG A 767 13.16 27.32 16.64
C ARG A 767 14.51 26.83 16.14
N LEU A 768 15.15 27.60 15.26
CA LEU A 768 16.55 27.37 14.86
C LEU A 768 17.33 27.12 16.15
N ASP A 769 17.88 25.91 16.30
CA ASP A 769 18.92 25.70 17.29
C ASP A 769 20.04 26.69 16.91
N PRO A 770 20.44 27.62 17.80
CA PRO A 770 21.53 28.54 17.53
C PRO A 770 22.83 27.86 17.06
N SER A 771 22.99 26.55 17.31
CA SER A 771 24.07 25.72 16.78
C SER A 771 24.06 25.58 15.25
N MET A 772 22.91 25.72 14.57
CA MET A 772 22.76 25.57 13.12
C MET A 772 23.34 26.74 12.31
N ALA A 773 23.61 27.90 12.93
CA ALA A 773 24.27 29.03 12.28
C ALA A 773 25.80 28.86 12.15
N VAL A 774 26.36 27.78 12.71
CA VAL A 774 27.82 27.54 12.85
C VAL A 774 28.34 26.48 11.86
N GLY A 775 27.51 26.05 10.89
CA GLY A 775 27.89 25.07 9.87
C GLY A 775 28.77 25.63 8.74
N VAL A 776 29.46 24.74 8.02
CA VAL A 776 30.18 25.10 6.79
C VAL A 776 29.16 25.34 5.69
N LYS A 777 29.20 26.52 5.05
CA LYS A 777 28.30 26.86 3.94
C LYS A 777 28.85 26.36 2.61
N GLY A 778 27.98 25.73 1.83
CA GLY A 778 28.23 25.35 0.45
C GLY A 778 27.34 26.11 -0.52
N SER A 779 27.79 26.18 -1.78
CA SER A 779 27.03 26.66 -2.91
C SER A 779 26.37 25.45 -3.59
N VAL A 780 25.07 25.25 -3.30
CA VAL A 780 24.27 24.11 -3.75
C VAL A 780 23.23 24.59 -4.77
N TYR A 781 23.03 23.81 -5.82
CA TYR A 781 22.01 24.04 -6.84
C TYR A 781 20.69 23.36 -6.48
N SER A 782 20.74 22.06 -6.20
CA SER A 782 19.56 21.26 -5.87
C SER A 782 19.88 20.09 -4.94
N ILE A 783 18.84 19.56 -4.31
CA ILE A 783 18.89 18.34 -3.51
C ILE A 783 17.80 17.38 -3.98
N GLU A 784 18.16 16.12 -4.18
CA GLU A 784 17.24 15.02 -4.52
C GLU A 784 17.25 14.02 -3.35
N SER A 785 16.11 13.82 -2.70
CA SER A 785 16.01 12.99 -1.48
C SER A 785 16.06 11.48 -1.75
N PHE A 786 15.82 11.09 -3.00
CA PHE A 786 15.74 9.71 -3.47
C PHE A 786 16.43 9.66 -4.83
N THR A 787 17.38 8.76 -5.00
CA THR A 787 17.99 8.37 -6.28
C THR A 787 18.54 6.95 -6.13
N THR A 788 18.58 6.22 -7.24
CA THR A 788 19.15 4.88 -7.37
C THR A 788 20.28 4.81 -8.40
N SER A 789 20.64 5.95 -9.01
CA SER A 789 21.67 6.02 -10.07
C SER A 789 22.97 6.67 -9.59
N ASP A 790 22.95 7.40 -8.48
CA ASP A 790 24.11 8.17 -8.00
C ASP A 790 24.95 7.37 -6.99
N GLY A 791 25.14 6.09 -7.26
CA GLY A 791 25.95 5.16 -6.47
C GLY A 791 25.14 4.10 -5.73
N PRO A 792 25.77 3.34 -4.81
CA PRO A 792 25.14 2.17 -4.20
C PRO A 792 23.96 2.51 -3.29
N GLY A 793 22.94 1.63 -3.30
CA GLY A 793 21.75 1.76 -2.45
C GLY A 793 20.83 2.93 -2.83
N ILE A 794 19.92 3.30 -1.93
CA ILE A 794 19.10 4.51 -2.08
C ILE A 794 19.88 5.68 -1.51
N ARG A 795 19.93 6.80 -2.23
CA ARG A 795 20.74 7.95 -1.81
C ARG A 795 19.98 9.27 -1.85
N THR A 796 20.40 10.18 -0.98
CA THR A 796 20.18 11.62 -1.17
C THR A 796 21.31 12.15 -2.04
N ASN A 797 21.01 12.86 -3.13
CA ASN A 797 22.01 13.52 -3.97
C ASN A 797 22.00 15.04 -3.70
N VAL A 798 23.17 15.60 -3.40
CA VAL A 798 23.38 17.04 -3.22
C VAL A 798 24.16 17.55 -4.40
N PHE A 799 23.49 18.35 -5.24
CA PHE A 799 24.02 18.83 -6.50
C PHE A 799 24.64 20.23 -6.32
N LEU A 800 25.96 20.37 -6.48
CA LEU A 800 26.68 21.63 -6.19
C LEU A 800 26.70 22.62 -7.37
N GLN A 801 27.03 23.86 -7.04
CA GLN A 801 27.39 24.92 -7.99
C GLN A 801 28.92 24.98 -8.23
N GLY A 802 29.30 25.44 -9.42
CA GLY A 802 30.68 25.70 -9.82
C GLY A 802 31.38 24.50 -10.44
N CYS A 803 31.58 24.54 -11.77
CA CYS A 803 32.38 23.56 -12.50
C CYS A 803 33.40 24.30 -13.38
N PRO A 804 34.71 23.97 -13.31
CA PRO A 804 35.72 24.60 -14.16
C PRO A 804 35.75 24.03 -15.59
N LYS A 805 35.08 22.91 -15.84
CA LYS A 805 35.06 22.23 -17.14
C LYS A 805 33.87 22.72 -17.99
N ARG A 806 33.95 22.58 -19.32
CA ARG A 806 32.88 22.95 -20.28
C ARG A 806 32.61 21.79 -21.22
N CYS A 807 32.31 20.63 -20.63
CA CYS A 807 32.20 19.39 -21.39
C CYS A 807 31.18 19.53 -22.53
N VAL A 808 31.52 19.04 -23.72
CA VAL A 808 30.66 19.14 -24.92
C VAL A 808 29.27 18.51 -24.73
N PHE A 809 29.18 17.52 -23.83
CA PHE A 809 27.94 16.82 -23.49
C PHE A 809 27.36 17.22 -22.12
N CYS A 810 27.82 18.30 -21.49
CA CYS A 810 27.38 18.66 -20.14
C CYS A 810 25.84 18.81 -20.07
N CYS A 811 25.18 17.99 -19.26
CA CYS A 811 23.72 18.01 -19.09
C CYS A 811 23.22 19.08 -18.11
N ASN A 812 24.12 19.76 -17.40
CA ASN A 812 23.80 20.73 -16.35
C ASN A 812 24.63 22.01 -16.48
N PRO A 813 24.54 22.75 -17.61
CA PRO A 813 25.29 23.99 -17.82
C PRO A 813 24.98 25.09 -16.77
N GLU A 814 23.81 25.03 -16.14
CA GLU A 814 23.38 25.95 -15.09
C GLU A 814 24.26 25.88 -13.83
N THR A 815 25.01 24.78 -13.62
CA THR A 815 25.89 24.63 -12.46
C THR A 815 27.33 25.07 -12.72
N TRP A 816 27.62 25.68 -13.86
CA TRP A 816 29.00 26.04 -14.23
C TRP A 816 29.62 27.13 -13.37
N ASN A 817 28.83 28.11 -12.94
CA ASN A 817 29.34 29.27 -12.22
C ASN A 817 29.42 28.98 -10.73
N LEU A 818 30.62 29.11 -10.15
CA LEU A 818 30.75 29.07 -8.70
C LEU A 818 30.21 30.38 -8.13
N ILE A 819 29.29 30.27 -7.19
CA ILE A 819 28.64 31.42 -6.55
C ILE A 819 29.10 31.48 -5.10
N ASN A 820 29.45 32.68 -4.63
CA ASN A 820 29.81 32.90 -3.23
C ASN A 820 28.56 32.80 -2.33
N PRO A 821 28.47 31.78 -1.44
CA PRO A 821 27.30 31.54 -0.60
C PRO A 821 27.09 32.64 0.46
N ASP A 822 28.10 33.44 0.81
CA ASP A 822 27.92 34.57 1.73
C ASP A 822 27.16 35.73 1.09
N THR A 823 27.23 35.84 -0.24
CA THR A 823 26.58 36.93 -0.99
C THR A 823 25.31 36.49 -1.70
N ASN A 824 25.16 35.21 -2.03
CA ASN A 824 23.99 34.69 -2.70
C ASN A 824 23.26 33.69 -1.81
N GLN A 825 22.26 34.19 -1.08
CA GLN A 825 21.49 33.39 -0.13
C GLN A 825 20.68 32.27 -0.80
N HIS A 826 20.36 32.39 -2.10
CA HIS A 826 19.53 31.42 -2.82
C HIS A 826 20.21 30.08 -3.08
N SER A 827 21.55 30.05 -3.11
CA SER A 827 22.36 28.82 -3.28
C SER A 827 23.11 28.43 -2.02
N ALA A 828 22.99 29.22 -0.95
CA ALA A 828 23.73 29.01 0.29
C ALA A 828 22.99 28.04 1.21
N ILE A 829 23.64 26.96 1.62
CA ILE A 829 23.09 26.01 2.59
C ILE A 829 24.23 25.43 3.43
N THR A 830 23.98 25.17 4.70
CA THR A 830 24.99 24.58 5.59
C THR A 830 24.98 23.05 5.53
N ASP A 831 26.11 22.45 5.88
CA ASP A 831 26.26 21.01 6.08
C ASP A 831 25.30 20.47 7.16
N ILE A 832 25.09 21.20 8.26
CA ILE A 832 24.15 20.86 9.35
C ILE A 832 22.72 20.76 8.82
N GLU A 833 22.35 21.73 8.01
CA GLU A 833 21.05 21.81 7.39
C GLU A 833 20.77 20.59 6.51
N ILE A 834 21.68 20.26 5.59
CA ILE A 834 21.54 19.09 4.72
C ILE A 834 21.53 17.81 5.56
N ALA A 835 22.44 17.67 6.53
CA ALA A 835 22.46 16.51 7.41
C ALA A 835 21.13 16.32 8.14
N SER A 836 20.49 17.40 8.59
CA SER A 836 19.17 17.33 9.22
C SER A 836 18.08 16.82 8.28
N MET A 837 18.17 17.07 6.97
CA MET A 837 17.26 16.47 5.98
C MET A 837 17.55 15.00 5.75
N VAL A 838 18.83 14.63 5.63
CA VAL A 838 19.25 13.24 5.42
C VAL A 838 18.87 12.37 6.61
N GLU A 839 19.00 12.89 7.83
CA GLU A 839 18.63 12.22 9.08
C GLU A 839 17.15 11.82 9.11
N GLN A 840 16.26 12.63 8.54
CA GLN A 840 14.82 12.31 8.44
C GLN A 840 14.55 11.05 7.61
N TYR A 841 15.44 10.71 6.69
CA TYR A 841 15.29 9.58 5.76
C TYR A 841 16.28 8.44 6.02
N LYS A 842 17.07 8.51 7.10
CA LYS A 842 18.16 7.56 7.37
C LYS A 842 17.73 6.09 7.36
N GLU A 843 16.51 5.78 7.80
CA GLU A 843 15.99 4.39 7.82
C GLU A 843 15.78 3.83 6.40
N TYR A 844 15.55 4.69 5.40
CA TYR A 844 15.53 4.28 3.99
C TYR A 844 16.92 4.24 3.36
N LEU A 845 17.85 5.04 3.86
CA LEU A 845 19.17 5.22 3.26
C LEU A 845 20.19 4.19 3.75
N ARG A 846 20.20 3.85 5.04
CA ARG A 846 21.17 2.92 5.63
C ARG A 846 21.21 1.53 4.98
N PRO A 847 20.07 0.88 4.64
CA PRO A 847 20.14 -0.47 4.11
C PRO A 847 20.82 -0.51 2.73
N GLN A 848 21.48 -1.64 2.41
CA GLN A 848 22.14 -1.87 1.12
C GLN A 848 23.23 -0.83 0.78
N ASN A 849 23.93 -0.30 1.81
CA ASN A 849 25.00 0.68 1.68
C ASN A 849 24.59 2.01 1.02
N GLY A 850 23.32 2.40 1.15
CA GLY A 850 22.86 3.71 0.71
C GLY A 850 23.34 4.86 1.60
N GLY A 851 22.98 6.09 1.24
CA GLY A 851 23.41 7.26 2.01
C GLY A 851 23.38 8.58 1.24
N LEU A 852 24.48 9.30 1.27
CA LEU A 852 24.60 10.64 0.70
C LEU A 852 25.59 10.65 -0.46
N THR A 853 25.18 11.25 -1.57
CA THR A 853 26.07 11.56 -2.71
C THR A 853 26.19 13.06 -2.87
N VAL A 854 27.39 13.53 -3.15
CA VAL A 854 27.64 14.90 -3.58
C VAL A 854 28.11 14.85 -5.03
N SER A 855 27.30 15.44 -5.90
CA SER A 855 27.51 15.52 -7.36
C SER A 855 27.29 16.97 -7.82
N GLY A 856 27.26 17.20 -9.13
CA GLY A 856 26.97 18.49 -9.72
C GLY A 856 28.06 19.53 -9.54
N GLY A 857 28.09 20.52 -10.43
CA GLY A 857 29.25 21.42 -10.49
C GLY A 857 30.55 20.61 -10.61
N GLU A 858 31.47 20.83 -9.70
CA GLU A 858 32.61 19.97 -9.41
C GLU A 858 32.80 19.96 -7.88
N PRO A 859 32.46 18.86 -7.18
CA PRO A 859 32.49 18.80 -5.71
C PRO A 859 33.82 19.20 -5.09
N LEU A 860 34.94 18.87 -5.73
CA LEU A 860 36.28 19.21 -5.24
C LEU A 860 36.65 20.69 -5.38
N MET A 861 35.75 21.54 -5.91
CA MET A 861 35.85 23.00 -5.79
C MET A 861 35.43 23.52 -4.40
N GLN A 862 34.75 22.69 -3.61
CA GLN A 862 34.23 23.05 -2.28
C GLN A 862 34.64 22.01 -1.20
N PRO A 863 35.93 21.63 -1.09
CA PRO A 863 36.36 20.45 -0.33
C PRO A 863 36.04 20.53 1.16
N GLU A 864 36.10 21.71 1.78
CA GLU A 864 35.73 21.90 3.19
C GLU A 864 34.25 21.59 3.46
N PHE A 865 33.37 22.02 2.55
CA PHE A 865 31.93 21.77 2.66
C PHE A 865 31.61 20.29 2.46
N VAL A 866 32.18 19.67 1.43
CA VAL A 866 31.96 18.25 1.14
C VAL A 866 32.44 17.37 2.29
N ALA A 867 33.66 17.61 2.80
CA ALA A 867 34.21 16.84 3.92
C ALA A 867 33.37 17.01 5.20
N ALA A 868 32.92 18.23 5.50
CA ALA A 868 32.06 18.47 6.67
C ALA A 868 30.71 17.75 6.56
N LEU A 869 30.11 17.76 5.36
CA LEU A 869 28.85 17.08 5.10
C LEU A 869 28.99 15.55 5.16
N PHE A 870 30.05 14.99 4.58
CA PHE A 870 30.34 13.55 4.64
C PHE A 870 30.62 13.05 6.05
N ARG A 871 31.36 13.81 6.86
CA ARG A 871 31.54 13.48 8.28
C ARG A 871 30.21 13.33 9.01
N ARG A 872 29.27 14.24 8.76
CA ARG A 872 27.92 14.13 9.34
C ARG A 872 27.17 12.92 8.82
N ALA A 873 27.31 12.58 7.54
CA ALA A 873 26.74 11.37 6.96
C ALA A 873 27.21 10.11 7.71
N HIS A 874 28.52 10.03 8.00
CA HIS A 874 29.08 8.96 8.83
C HIS A 874 28.57 8.98 10.27
N ASP A 875 28.44 10.16 10.90
CA ASP A 875 27.85 10.30 12.25
C ASP A 875 26.41 9.74 12.31
N MET A 876 25.66 9.81 11.20
CA MET A 876 24.32 9.25 11.05
C MET A 876 24.31 7.74 10.67
N GLY A 877 25.48 7.16 10.40
CA GLY A 877 25.66 5.76 10.00
C GLY A 877 25.22 5.45 8.57
N VAL A 878 25.22 6.44 7.67
CA VAL A 878 24.97 6.25 6.23
C VAL A 878 26.28 6.41 5.44
N THR A 879 26.37 5.81 4.25
CA THR A 879 27.58 5.88 3.43
C THR A 879 27.67 7.19 2.64
N THR A 880 28.86 7.52 2.17
CA THR A 880 29.16 8.74 1.41
C THR A 880 29.63 8.43 0.01
N CYS A 881 29.37 9.33 -0.94
CA CYS A 881 29.94 9.20 -2.28
C CYS A 881 30.20 10.49 -2.99
N LEU A 882 31.38 10.53 -3.58
CA LEU A 882 31.88 11.62 -4.37
C LEU A 882 31.70 11.32 -5.86
N ASP A 883 30.82 12.05 -6.54
CA ASP A 883 30.71 12.03 -8.00
C ASP A 883 31.47 13.22 -8.58
N THR A 884 32.65 12.96 -9.15
CA THR A 884 33.61 14.01 -9.50
C THR A 884 34.26 13.76 -10.86
N ALA A 885 34.66 14.84 -11.54
CA ALA A 885 35.55 14.78 -12.70
C ALA A 885 36.98 15.26 -12.34
N CYS A 886 37.30 15.30 -11.05
CA CYS A 886 38.50 15.79 -10.40
C CYS A 886 38.83 17.28 -10.63
N TYR A 887 39.13 17.96 -9.53
CA TYR A 887 39.76 19.28 -9.47
C TYR A 887 40.60 19.41 -8.20
N GLY A 888 41.42 20.45 -8.09
CA GLY A 888 42.23 20.72 -6.90
C GLY A 888 43.59 20.04 -6.91
N ASN A 889 44.15 19.88 -5.71
CA ASN A 889 45.46 19.27 -5.44
C ASN A 889 45.34 18.19 -4.35
N GLU A 890 46.44 17.47 -4.05
CA GLU A 890 46.42 16.37 -3.08
C GLU A 890 45.91 16.77 -1.68
N ASP A 891 46.18 17.99 -1.20
CA ASP A 891 45.67 18.48 0.09
C ASP A 891 44.15 18.65 0.07
N ASP A 892 43.57 19.06 -1.07
CA ASP A 892 42.12 19.19 -1.25
C ASP A 892 41.46 17.82 -1.34
N TRP A 893 42.09 16.89 -2.06
CA TRP A 893 41.63 15.51 -2.20
C TRP A 893 41.59 14.80 -0.85
N GLU A 894 42.68 14.89 -0.09
CA GLU A 894 42.83 14.20 1.19
C GLU A 894 41.82 14.65 2.25
N LYS A 895 41.38 15.92 2.21
CA LYS A 895 40.31 16.41 3.10
C LYS A 895 39.00 15.66 2.89
N VAL A 896 38.64 15.41 1.62
CA VAL A 896 37.35 14.79 1.25
C VAL A 896 37.44 13.27 1.30
N LEU A 897 38.53 12.69 0.79
CA LEU A 897 38.70 11.24 0.68
C LEU A 897 38.69 10.53 2.04
N LYS A 898 39.23 11.16 3.11
CA LYS A 898 39.14 10.64 4.49
C LYS A 898 37.71 10.38 4.97
N GLU A 899 36.75 11.09 4.40
CA GLU A 899 35.34 11.00 4.75
C GLU A 899 34.53 10.37 3.61
N THR A 900 35.16 9.69 2.64
CA THR A 900 34.49 9.13 1.46
C THR A 900 34.53 7.61 1.47
N ASP A 901 33.39 6.94 1.23
CA ASP A 901 33.34 5.47 1.02
C ASP A 901 33.42 5.10 -0.47
N TYR A 902 32.73 5.85 -1.32
CA TYR A 902 32.60 5.55 -2.75
C TYR A 902 33.01 6.75 -3.61
N VAL A 903 33.76 6.51 -4.67
CA VAL A 903 34.08 7.53 -5.67
C VAL A 903 33.54 7.08 -7.02
N MET A 904 32.74 7.93 -7.67
CA MET A 904 32.37 7.79 -9.07
C MET A 904 33.18 8.82 -9.86
N LEU A 905 34.25 8.36 -10.52
CA LEU A 905 35.15 9.24 -11.25
C LEU A 905 34.76 9.33 -12.72
N CYS A 906 34.31 10.49 -13.15
CA CYS A 906 33.96 10.73 -14.54
C CYS A 906 35.18 11.12 -15.38
N LEU A 907 35.57 10.23 -16.29
CA LEU A 907 36.65 10.46 -17.25
C LEU A 907 36.06 10.97 -18.58
N LYS A 908 36.75 11.90 -19.22
CA LYS A 908 36.30 12.54 -20.48
C LYS A 908 37.11 12.11 -21.70
N GLY A 909 37.95 11.10 -21.54
CA GLY A 909 38.90 10.60 -22.54
C GLY A 909 40.13 10.02 -21.84
N MET A 910 40.70 8.96 -22.42
CA MET A 910 41.96 8.37 -21.99
C MET A 910 43.13 8.98 -22.75
N ASP A 911 42.95 9.34 -24.02
CA ASP A 911 43.83 10.24 -24.73
C ASP A 911 43.66 11.69 -24.25
N ASP A 912 44.77 12.41 -24.13
CA ASP A 912 44.77 13.78 -23.62
C ASP A 912 44.15 14.77 -24.62
N ASP A 913 44.28 14.53 -25.93
CA ASP A 913 43.65 15.37 -26.96
C ASP A 913 42.15 15.12 -27.03
N VAL A 914 41.72 13.85 -26.96
CA VAL A 914 40.28 13.49 -26.87
C VAL A 914 39.65 14.10 -25.62
N ALA A 915 40.33 13.99 -24.47
CA ALA A 915 39.86 14.56 -23.23
C ALA A 915 39.78 16.09 -23.27
N GLN A 916 40.74 16.77 -23.90
CA GLN A 916 40.72 18.22 -24.08
C GLN A 916 39.53 18.64 -24.98
N ASP A 917 39.33 17.94 -26.09
CA ASP A 917 38.22 18.22 -27.01
C ASP A 917 36.87 18.06 -26.32
N ILE A 918 36.73 17.01 -25.51
CA ILE A 918 35.49 16.73 -24.80
C ILE A 918 35.28 17.68 -23.62
N ALA A 919 36.26 17.86 -22.73
CA ALA A 919 36.11 18.69 -21.53
C ALA A 919 36.17 20.20 -21.83
N ARG A 920 36.64 20.58 -23.02
CA ARG A 920 36.98 21.95 -23.45
C ARG A 920 37.88 22.66 -22.43
N HIS A 921 38.88 21.95 -21.94
CA HIS A 921 39.79 22.43 -20.90
C HIS A 921 41.20 21.85 -21.13
N PRO A 922 42.30 22.49 -20.65
CA PRO A 922 43.66 22.08 -21.00
C PRO A 922 44.00 20.62 -20.63
N PRO A 923 44.86 19.92 -21.42
CA PRO A 923 45.20 18.50 -21.23
C PRO A 923 45.62 18.11 -19.81
N ARG A 924 46.35 18.99 -19.12
CA ARG A 924 46.81 18.81 -17.73
C ARG A 924 45.68 18.60 -16.71
N PHE A 925 44.42 18.87 -17.06
CA PHE A 925 43.28 18.60 -16.19
C PHE A 925 42.77 17.15 -16.26
N MET A 926 42.99 16.45 -17.37
CA MET A 926 42.63 15.03 -17.46
C MET A 926 43.69 14.14 -16.82
N SER A 927 44.97 14.49 -16.99
CA SER A 927 46.06 13.81 -16.29
C SER A 927 45.82 13.82 -14.77
N ARG A 928 45.30 14.93 -14.23
CA ARG A 928 44.92 15.03 -12.81
C ARG A 928 43.80 14.07 -12.39
N ALA A 929 42.79 13.82 -13.23
CA ALA A 929 41.74 12.85 -12.89
C ALA A 929 42.32 11.43 -12.77
N LYS A 930 43.26 11.07 -13.65
CA LYS A 930 44.00 9.81 -13.56
C LYS A 930 44.91 9.77 -12.33
N ASP A 931 45.60 10.88 -12.03
CA ASP A 931 46.46 10.99 -10.84
C ASP A 931 45.66 10.91 -9.54
N PHE A 932 44.44 11.45 -9.51
CA PHE A 932 43.50 11.32 -8.40
C PHE A 932 43.08 9.88 -8.17
N ALA A 933 42.73 9.12 -9.22
CA ALA A 933 42.45 7.69 -9.09
C ALA A 933 43.67 6.90 -8.58
N ARG A 934 44.86 7.23 -9.08
CA ARG A 934 46.11 6.64 -8.57
C ARG A 934 46.41 7.03 -7.13
N TYR A 935 46.05 8.24 -6.73
CA TYR A 935 46.17 8.71 -5.34
C TYR A 935 45.27 7.88 -4.43
N ILE A 936 43.99 7.68 -4.79
CA ILE A 936 43.07 6.78 -4.07
C ILE A 936 43.68 5.37 -3.95
N CYS A 937 44.18 4.82 -5.05
CA CYS A 937 44.80 3.50 -5.07
C CYS A 937 46.05 3.38 -4.16
N ARG A 938 46.80 4.47 -3.96
CA ARG A 938 48.02 4.48 -3.13
C ARG A 938 47.73 4.77 -1.66
N SER A 939 46.75 5.62 -1.37
CA SER A 939 46.54 6.20 -0.04
C SER A 939 45.28 5.68 0.67
N HIS A 940 44.29 5.16 -0.07
CA HIS A 940 42.95 4.79 0.43
C HIS A 940 42.46 3.45 -0.14
N ALA A 941 43.39 2.50 -0.36
CA ALA A 941 43.11 1.26 -1.08
C ALA A 941 42.09 0.34 -0.38
N ASP A 942 42.08 0.36 0.95
CA ASP A 942 41.22 -0.49 1.77
C ASP A 942 39.88 0.19 2.11
N ASP A 943 39.83 1.52 2.06
CA ASP A 943 38.71 2.33 2.54
C ASP A 943 37.73 2.72 1.41
N ILE A 944 38.23 2.93 0.19
CA ILE A 944 37.44 3.50 -0.91
C ILE A 944 37.16 2.49 -2.02
N LYS A 945 35.91 2.50 -2.51
CA LYS A 945 35.51 1.82 -3.74
C LYS A 945 35.33 2.81 -4.89
N LEU A 946 36.04 2.58 -5.98
CA LEU A 946 36.10 3.46 -7.14
C LEU A 946 35.34 2.85 -8.33
N SER A 947 34.39 3.58 -8.90
CA SER A 947 33.83 3.30 -10.22
C SER A 947 34.26 4.37 -11.23
N LEU A 948 34.36 3.98 -12.50
CA LEU A 948 34.72 4.91 -13.58
C LEU A 948 33.47 5.21 -14.40
N ARG A 949 33.06 6.47 -14.47
CA ARG A 949 31.93 6.91 -15.32
C ARG A 949 32.46 7.29 -16.70
N TRP A 950 31.93 6.65 -17.74
CA TRP A 950 32.42 6.77 -19.11
C TRP A 950 31.28 7.11 -20.08
N VAL A 951 31.25 8.34 -20.58
CA VAL A 951 30.23 8.76 -21.54
C VAL A 951 30.58 8.26 -22.93
N LEU A 952 29.66 7.55 -23.58
CA LEU A 952 29.81 7.03 -24.93
C LEU A 952 29.37 8.07 -25.96
N LEU A 953 30.33 8.53 -26.76
CA LEU A 953 30.17 9.43 -27.89
C LEU A 953 30.76 8.78 -29.14
N LYS A 954 29.93 8.65 -30.18
CA LYS A 954 30.30 7.98 -31.42
C LYS A 954 31.52 8.61 -32.09
N GLY A 955 32.48 7.75 -32.44
CA GLY A 955 33.74 8.13 -33.08
C GLY A 955 34.71 8.90 -32.18
N LYS A 956 34.43 9.02 -30.88
CA LYS A 956 35.29 9.70 -29.91
C LYS A 956 35.69 8.76 -28.78
N THR A 957 34.78 8.51 -27.84
CA THR A 957 35.05 7.71 -26.62
C THR A 957 34.64 6.24 -26.75
N ASP A 958 33.99 5.86 -27.85
CA ASP A 958 33.66 4.47 -28.20
C ASP A 958 34.70 3.84 -29.16
N THR A 959 35.80 4.54 -29.44
CA THR A 959 36.85 4.05 -30.34
C THR A 959 37.62 2.90 -29.68
N PHE A 960 38.13 1.98 -30.51
CA PHE A 960 38.89 0.82 -30.03
C PHE A 960 40.09 1.22 -29.16
N ASP A 961 40.82 2.26 -29.54
CA ASP A 961 42.00 2.75 -28.82
C ASP A 961 41.64 3.33 -27.45
N GLU A 962 40.58 4.15 -27.36
CA GLU A 962 40.11 4.72 -26.10
C GLU A 962 39.62 3.63 -25.12
N LEU A 963 38.83 2.67 -25.62
CA LEU A 963 38.31 1.57 -24.82
C LEU A 963 39.43 0.66 -24.31
N ASN A 964 40.44 0.36 -25.13
CA ASN A 964 41.60 -0.42 -24.67
C ASN A 964 42.40 0.30 -23.58
N ARG A 965 42.62 1.60 -23.73
CA ARG A 965 43.29 2.40 -22.70
C ARG A 965 42.47 2.46 -21.41
N LEU A 966 41.15 2.53 -21.51
CA LEU A 966 40.25 2.47 -20.36
C LEU A 966 40.36 1.12 -19.65
N VAL A 967 40.43 0.01 -20.39
CA VAL A 967 40.65 -1.33 -19.84
C VAL A 967 41.99 -1.42 -19.11
N GLU A 968 43.07 -0.94 -19.72
CA GLU A 968 44.40 -0.93 -19.11
C GLU A 968 44.41 -0.13 -17.81
N PHE A 969 43.78 1.05 -17.82
CA PHE A 969 43.68 1.90 -16.64
C PHE A 969 42.81 1.29 -15.54
N ALA A 970 41.68 0.67 -15.88
CA ALA A 970 40.85 -0.04 -14.92
C ALA A 970 41.62 -1.20 -14.24
N LYS A 971 42.48 -1.91 -14.99
CA LYS A 971 43.37 -2.95 -14.44
C LYS A 971 44.44 -2.37 -13.51
N GLU A 972 44.99 -1.20 -13.86
CA GLU A 972 45.94 -0.47 -13.02
C GLU A 972 45.35 -0.20 -11.62
N LEU A 973 44.05 0.13 -11.54
CA LEU A 973 43.34 0.51 -10.32
C LEU A 973 42.76 -0.67 -9.51
N SER A 974 43.11 -1.91 -9.86
CA SER A 974 42.42 -3.14 -9.42
C SER A 974 42.16 -3.29 -7.90
N SER A 975 42.95 -2.66 -7.01
CA SER A 975 42.71 -2.72 -5.56
C SER A 975 41.45 -1.96 -5.10
N VAL A 976 41.08 -0.88 -5.81
CA VAL A 976 39.94 0.00 -5.47
C VAL A 976 38.82 -0.07 -6.49
N PHE A 977 39.13 -0.47 -7.72
CA PHE A 977 38.22 -0.46 -8.85
C PHE A 977 37.07 -1.49 -8.70
N THR A 978 35.86 -1.06 -9.02
CA THR A 978 34.64 -1.88 -8.96
C THR A 978 34.07 -2.21 -10.33
N HIS A 979 33.79 -1.20 -11.16
CA HIS A 979 33.20 -1.34 -12.48
C HIS A 979 33.30 -0.03 -13.29
N VAL A 980 33.09 -0.13 -14.60
CA VAL A 980 32.83 1.00 -15.50
C VAL A 980 31.33 1.21 -15.66
N GLU A 981 30.85 2.43 -15.41
CA GLU A 981 29.49 2.86 -15.74
C GLU A 981 29.51 3.54 -17.11
N LEU A 982 28.99 2.85 -18.12
CA LEU A 982 28.83 3.36 -19.47
C LEU A 982 27.57 4.22 -19.55
N ILE A 983 27.72 5.47 -19.96
CA ILE A 983 26.62 6.45 -20.07
C ILE A 983 26.44 6.79 -21.55
N PRO A 984 25.44 6.19 -22.24
CA PRO A 984 25.11 6.55 -23.61
C PRO A 984 24.76 8.04 -23.70
N TYR A 985 25.37 8.76 -24.64
CA TYR A 985 25.03 10.15 -24.88
C TYR A 985 23.54 10.32 -25.25
N HIS A 986 22.90 11.35 -24.70
CA HIS A 986 21.49 11.69 -24.93
C HIS A 986 21.30 13.21 -25.05
N GLU A 987 20.22 13.63 -25.70
CA GLU A 987 19.92 15.06 -25.93
C GLU A 987 19.19 15.77 -24.77
N LEU A 988 18.88 15.09 -23.64
CA LEU A 988 18.09 15.69 -22.53
C LEU A 988 18.61 17.06 -22.04
N GLY A 989 19.92 17.29 -22.05
CA GLY A 989 20.52 18.56 -21.63
C GLY A 989 20.22 19.74 -22.56
N ARG A 990 19.82 19.50 -23.82
CA ARG A 990 19.66 20.52 -24.86
C ARG A 990 18.66 21.62 -24.48
N SER A 991 17.52 21.23 -23.93
CA SER A 991 16.48 22.17 -23.51
C SER A 991 16.98 23.23 -22.51
N LYS A 992 17.95 22.86 -21.65
CA LYS A 992 18.57 23.78 -20.68
C LYS A 992 19.51 24.78 -21.34
N TYR A 993 20.24 24.38 -22.38
CA TYR A 993 21.06 25.31 -23.17
C TYR A 993 20.19 26.37 -23.84
N ASP A 994 19.08 25.93 -24.45
CA ASP A 994 18.13 26.83 -25.10
C ASP A 994 17.55 27.84 -24.10
N GLN A 995 17.19 27.39 -22.88
CA GLN A 995 16.70 28.27 -21.80
C GLN A 995 17.75 29.27 -21.30
N LEU A 996 19.03 28.88 -21.26
CA LEU A 996 20.13 29.73 -20.82
C LEU A 996 20.70 30.62 -21.94
N GLY A 997 20.21 30.46 -23.18
CA GLY A 997 20.75 31.16 -24.34
C GLY A 997 22.20 30.76 -24.69
N LEU A 998 22.59 29.52 -24.38
CA LEU A 998 23.92 28.99 -24.62
C LEU A 998 23.95 28.13 -25.90
N GLU A 999 25.09 28.11 -26.60
CA GLU A 999 25.27 27.23 -27.75
C GLU A 999 25.53 25.79 -27.31
N TYR A 1000 24.76 24.84 -27.84
CA TYR A 1000 24.95 23.42 -27.58
C TYR A 1000 26.01 22.82 -28.50
N ALA A 1001 27.15 22.43 -27.93
CA ALA A 1001 28.35 21.97 -28.65
C ALA A 1001 28.15 20.74 -29.55
N LEU A 1002 27.15 19.91 -29.26
CA LEU A 1002 26.85 18.67 -29.98
C LEU A 1002 25.61 18.78 -30.88
N ASN A 1003 25.21 20.01 -31.24
CA ASN A 1003 24.05 20.23 -32.10
C ASN A 1003 24.12 19.39 -33.39
N GLY A 1004 23.08 18.60 -33.66
CA GLY A 1004 23.02 17.68 -34.81
C GLY A 1004 23.67 16.30 -34.58
N THR A 1005 24.28 16.04 -33.42
CA THR A 1005 24.75 14.70 -33.02
C THR A 1005 23.57 13.91 -32.45
N PRO A 1006 23.20 12.75 -33.02
CA PRO A 1006 22.11 11.94 -32.48
C PRO A 1006 22.49 11.28 -31.14
N SER A 1007 21.49 10.91 -30.34
CA SER A 1007 21.67 10.06 -29.16
C SER A 1007 22.40 8.76 -29.50
N TYR A 1008 23.17 8.25 -28.55
CA TYR A 1008 23.91 6.99 -28.68
C TYR A 1008 22.94 5.80 -28.59
N ASP A 1009 23.09 4.85 -29.51
CA ASP A 1009 22.20 3.68 -29.59
C ASP A 1009 22.45 2.71 -28.43
N ILE A 1010 21.37 2.20 -27.83
CA ILE A 1010 21.47 1.36 -26.62
C ILE A 1010 22.08 -0.02 -26.91
N ASP A 1011 21.85 -0.57 -28.10
CA ASP A 1011 22.42 -1.86 -28.49
C ASP A 1011 23.92 -1.70 -28.81
N ASP A 1012 24.32 -0.57 -29.38
CA ASP A 1012 25.75 -0.21 -29.50
C ASP A 1012 26.42 -0.10 -28.13
N ALA A 1013 25.76 0.52 -27.13
CA ALA A 1013 26.30 0.64 -25.78
C ALA A 1013 26.46 -0.73 -25.09
N ARG A 1014 25.50 -1.64 -25.28
CA ARG A 1014 25.59 -3.04 -24.83
C ARG A 1014 26.72 -3.81 -25.52
N SER A 1015 27.00 -3.50 -26.79
CA SER A 1015 28.15 -4.06 -27.49
C SER A 1015 29.47 -3.65 -26.84
N VAL A 1016 29.60 -2.37 -26.47
CA VAL A 1016 30.76 -1.86 -25.71
C VAL A 1016 30.84 -2.50 -24.32
N GLN A 1017 29.73 -2.64 -23.61
CA GLN A 1017 29.68 -3.34 -22.31
C GLN A 1017 30.28 -4.74 -22.44
N LYS A 1018 29.81 -5.52 -23.44
CA LYS A 1018 30.31 -6.87 -23.69
C LYS A 1018 31.80 -6.88 -24.06
N GLN A 1019 32.29 -5.88 -24.79
CA GLN A 1019 33.71 -5.73 -25.10
C GLN A 1019 34.55 -5.56 -23.82
N LEU A 1020 34.11 -4.70 -22.89
CA LEU A 1020 34.79 -4.52 -21.59
C LEU A 1020 34.74 -5.80 -20.74
N GLU A 1021 33.58 -6.46 -20.68
CA GLU A 1021 33.40 -7.72 -19.93
C GLU A 1021 34.29 -8.83 -20.48
N ASN A 1022 34.40 -8.97 -21.80
CA ASN A 1022 35.33 -9.91 -22.45
C ASN A 1022 36.79 -9.61 -22.14
N ALA A 1023 37.13 -8.34 -21.87
CA ALA A 1023 38.47 -7.91 -21.46
C ALA A 1023 38.75 -8.08 -19.95
N GLY A 1024 37.77 -8.62 -19.21
CA GLY A 1024 37.83 -8.85 -17.76
C GLY A 1024 37.42 -7.64 -16.91
N ILE A 1025 36.77 -6.63 -17.51
CA ILE A 1025 36.31 -5.42 -16.82
C ILE A 1025 34.80 -5.47 -16.65
N LYS A 1026 34.32 -5.44 -15.40
CA LYS A 1026 32.89 -5.32 -15.13
C LYS A 1026 32.38 -3.97 -15.63
N ALA A 1027 31.29 -3.98 -16.39
CA ALA A 1027 30.66 -2.77 -16.91
C ALA A 1027 29.13 -2.82 -16.75
N THR A 1028 28.51 -1.65 -16.58
CA THR A 1028 27.06 -1.45 -16.58
C THR A 1028 26.69 -0.36 -17.57
N VAL A 1029 25.49 -0.41 -18.15
CA VAL A 1029 24.98 0.66 -19.02
C VAL A 1029 23.93 1.44 -18.25
N ALA A 1030 24.20 2.71 -17.95
CA ALA A 1030 23.23 3.64 -17.41
C ALA A 1030 22.17 3.92 -18.49
N MET A 1031 20.91 3.56 -18.25
CA MET A 1031 19.83 4.00 -19.14
C MET A 1031 19.39 5.38 -18.65
N VAL A 1032 19.53 6.40 -19.49
CA VAL A 1032 19.23 7.80 -19.17
C VAL A 1032 18.03 8.29 -19.97
#